data_AF-A0A9D4PZI5-F1
#
_entry.id   AF-A0A9D4PZI5-F1
#
_cell.length_a   1.000
_cell.length_b   1.000
_cell.length_c   1.000
_cell.angle_alpha   90.00
_cell.angle_beta   90.00
_cell.angle_gamma   90.00
#
_symmetry.space_group_name_H-M   'P 1'
#
loop_
_entity.id
_entity.type
_entity.pdbx_description
1 polymer ?
#
loop_
_entity_poly.entity_id
_entity_poly.type
_entity_poly.pdbx_seq_one_letter_code
_entity_poly.pdbx_strand_id
1 'polypeptide(L)'
;MRRSESRRPDRSSSSSEGGRPLRKLKRWCDAANESANSAVPAPPLESKVGTNKSSGLGRGSSNRRPSSTGSFCSVRSRIAPAAQDSEHSALIAAAASELEVDARRSQKKRRPHEVPASPTEEPPEDLITRAGARACPSDWLYGGLALLLLATVFVLTKLWMAMPDVGNAPPGLCKSTDCADHAAALGVGKYDVAGRGTRDPCQDFGQFVCSVAEIRYPWSRLPVMTQMLVDYVVQLGRQLPTVAVLAKAGLAMRTCLDTSTRNDEDVEHLLEFMQGRSFDWPADESDLVDPTDYARPLKWALPLWFDIELRPSSSGQGRTIVQTSSTRALVWRELHAEAEMLGLITIYVETFCSALILRRRAAPSFVAFVRQNSLDVQSLIFRHLSDAVSASIRDPKLMHLRTLSTKEHLPQLQPQDWAHALQWAFHAAPAIAPDDAFLATNIYVIRSMRRIFESLTAREVLFHTTLWFLQEVGPLASKTLSLFTALSEASNMLNSISCGLHIEAVYHAALVMKSKLEFSAPQRLAVRDLLRSVIKTALDRIRTMPEASHQTRGTLEAAFKNTSATAWPWGELSVLKSLEHYYGPTNTAPRSAFDEWLSIRLHVQNFAGDRDLATKVFRIESSRLANYDLIDNVILICAAALTAPFYYTSGTSAMVYGGLGSILGAEIAHTLHSFPALLKEEAQILPSGERLLEILWGISPCNATYGLFPAVAGLQLAHSAYVRFRYAEDDVPLALLKNYTAEQVFFMTFCLTLCDYDYNRGWASQICNHAVKHLPAFARSFNCPPESLMSTKPVCPES
;
A
#
# COMPACT_ATOMS: atom_id res chain seq x y z
N MET A 1 67.70 -11.47 32.65
CA MET A 1 67.17 -12.61 33.44
C MET A 1 65.68 -12.34 33.66
N ARG A 2 64.66 -13.14 33.35
CA ARG A 2 64.36 -14.41 32.63
C ARG A 2 62.85 -14.23 32.24
N ARG A 3 62.38 -14.50 31.01
CA ARG A 3 61.71 -15.76 30.54
C ARG A 3 60.72 -16.34 31.57
N SER A 4 59.54 -16.91 31.29
CA SER A 4 58.77 -17.33 30.11
C SER A 4 57.50 -18.06 30.65
N GLU A 5 56.69 -18.68 29.77
CA GLU A 5 55.60 -19.66 30.00
C GLU A 5 54.19 -19.06 30.09
N SER A 6 53.27 -19.18 29.12
CA SER A 6 52.89 -20.29 28.21
C SER A 6 52.56 -21.59 28.94
N ARG A 7 51.28 -21.76 29.32
CA ARG A 7 50.66 -23.09 29.50
C ARG A 7 49.24 -23.12 28.92
N ARG A 8 49.05 -24.08 28.02
CA ARG A 8 47.76 -24.70 27.65
C ARG A 8 47.11 -25.34 28.87
N PRO A 9 45.81 -25.63 28.81
CA PRO A 9 45.40 -26.97 29.21
C PRO A 9 44.52 -27.66 28.17
N ASP A 10 44.50 -28.97 28.35
CA ASP A 10 44.09 -30.02 27.45
C ASP A 10 42.58 -30.16 27.24
N ARG A 11 42.31 -30.85 26.12
CA ARG A 11 41.07 -31.53 25.78
C ARG A 11 40.63 -32.48 26.89
N SER A 12 39.36 -32.36 27.29
CA SER A 12 38.57 -33.49 27.79
C SER A 12 37.22 -33.52 27.08
N SER A 13 37.02 -34.57 26.32
CA SER A 13 35.79 -35.02 25.70
C SER A 13 34.69 -35.29 26.74
N SER A 14 33.51 -34.72 26.54
CA SER A 14 32.26 -35.40 26.91
C SER A 14 31.19 -35.10 25.87
N SER A 15 30.74 -36.20 25.26
CA SER A 15 29.64 -36.30 24.33
C SER A 15 28.31 -36.21 25.08
N SER A 16 27.41 -35.34 24.64
CA SER A 16 25.97 -35.63 24.70
C SER A 16 25.27 -34.98 23.51
N GLU A 17 24.36 -35.75 22.95
CA GLU A 17 23.70 -35.59 21.67
C GLU A 17 22.63 -34.50 21.70
N GLY A 18 22.41 -33.83 20.56
CA GLY A 18 21.27 -32.93 20.40
C GLY A 18 21.25 -32.15 19.08
N GLY A 19 20.62 -32.74 18.05
CA GLY A 19 19.85 -32.00 17.04
C GLY A 19 20.59 -31.21 15.93
N ARG A 20 20.75 -31.83 14.75
CA ARG A 20 20.90 -31.11 13.45
C ARG A 20 19.84 -31.61 12.45
N PRO A 21 19.02 -30.74 11.83
CA PRO A 21 18.29 -31.08 10.63
C PRO A 21 18.76 -30.20 9.45
N LEU A 22 19.94 -30.45 8.90
CA LEU A 22 20.41 -29.74 7.68
C LEU A 22 21.18 -30.64 6.68
N ARG A 23 21.01 -31.97 6.77
CA ARG A 23 21.66 -32.93 5.86
C ARG A 23 20.73 -33.65 4.87
N LYS A 24 19.41 -33.41 4.92
CA LYS A 24 18.46 -33.99 3.94
C LYS A 24 18.27 -33.15 2.67
N LEU A 25 18.55 -31.84 2.68
CA LEU A 25 18.41 -30.99 1.48
C LEU A 25 19.54 -31.17 0.45
N LYS A 26 20.76 -31.48 0.90
CA LYS A 26 21.92 -31.61 0.00
C LYS A 26 21.89 -32.89 -0.86
N ARG A 27 21.27 -33.98 -0.36
CA ARG A 27 21.14 -35.23 -1.12
C ARG A 27 20.09 -35.18 -2.24
N TRP A 28 19.18 -34.21 -2.23
CA TRP A 28 18.21 -34.02 -3.32
C TRP A 28 18.80 -33.19 -4.47
N CYS A 29 19.62 -32.18 -4.17
CA CYS A 29 20.30 -31.39 -5.20
C CYS A 29 21.40 -32.18 -5.93
N ASP A 30 22.09 -33.08 -5.23
CA ASP A 30 23.16 -33.88 -5.83
C ASP A 30 22.61 -35.01 -6.74
N ALA A 31 21.41 -35.52 -6.46
CA ALA A 31 20.74 -36.53 -7.30
C ALA A 31 20.10 -35.96 -8.58
N ALA A 32 19.77 -34.66 -8.61
CA ALA A 32 19.21 -33.99 -9.77
C ALA A 32 20.28 -33.56 -10.80
N ASN A 33 21.54 -33.44 -10.38
CA ASN A 33 22.65 -33.03 -11.26
C ASN A 33 23.39 -34.21 -11.91
N GLU A 34 23.21 -35.44 -11.43
CA GLU A 34 23.86 -36.64 -12.00
C GLU A 34 23.09 -37.27 -13.17
N SER A 35 21.84 -36.86 -13.46
CA SER A 35 21.07 -37.41 -14.60
C SER A 35 21.20 -36.62 -15.91
N ALA A 36 21.99 -35.55 -15.95
CA ALA A 36 22.02 -34.61 -17.08
C ALA A 36 23.31 -34.61 -17.92
N ASN A 37 24.32 -35.43 -17.63
CA ASN A 37 25.57 -35.42 -18.39
C ASN A 37 26.14 -36.83 -18.65
N SER A 38 25.79 -37.41 -19.79
CA SER A 38 26.61 -38.45 -20.41
C SER A 38 26.39 -38.52 -21.93
N ALA A 39 27.30 -37.93 -22.72
CA ALA A 39 27.80 -38.51 -23.97
C ALA A 39 28.85 -37.62 -24.68
N VAL A 40 30.11 -38.12 -24.67
CA VAL A 40 31.09 -38.14 -25.77
C VAL A 40 32.02 -36.90 -25.94
N PRO A 41 33.33 -37.11 -26.29
CA PRO A 41 34.45 -36.40 -25.68
C PRO A 41 35.14 -35.37 -26.59
N ALA A 42 35.91 -34.47 -25.98
CA ALA A 42 36.85 -33.58 -26.66
C ALA A 42 38.29 -34.14 -26.63
N PRO A 43 39.07 -34.02 -27.72
CA PRO A 43 40.53 -34.12 -27.71
C PRO A 43 41.17 -32.70 -27.90
N PRO A 44 42.49 -32.52 -27.78
CA PRO A 44 43.07 -31.76 -26.67
C PRO A 44 43.62 -30.38 -27.06
N LEU A 45 43.89 -29.60 -26.00
CA LEU A 45 44.61 -28.33 -25.99
C LEU A 45 46.04 -28.44 -26.56
N GLU A 46 46.39 -27.53 -27.46
CA GLU A 46 47.75 -27.02 -27.59
C GLU A 46 47.81 -25.53 -27.18
N SER A 47 48.85 -25.25 -26.43
CA SER A 47 49.22 -23.94 -25.89
C SER A 47 50.09 -23.19 -26.90
N LYS A 48 50.00 -21.85 -26.91
CA LYS A 48 51.17 -20.99 -26.67
C LYS A 48 50.84 -19.50 -26.61
N VAL A 49 51.49 -18.91 -25.62
CA VAL A 49 51.74 -17.50 -25.32
C VAL A 49 52.40 -16.78 -26.50
N GLY A 50 52.08 -15.50 -26.71
CA GLY A 50 52.85 -14.63 -27.62
C GLY A 50 52.32 -13.20 -27.69
N THR A 51 52.99 -12.31 -26.98
CA THR A 51 52.76 -10.87 -26.84
C THR A 51 53.03 -10.03 -28.10
N ASN A 52 52.44 -8.83 -28.09
CA ASN A 52 53.00 -7.53 -28.51
C ASN A 52 52.81 -7.00 -29.96
N LYS A 53 52.19 -5.80 -29.95
CA LYS A 53 52.60 -4.54 -30.60
C LYS A 53 52.60 -4.41 -32.14
N SER A 54 51.71 -3.52 -32.55
CA SER A 54 51.98 -2.25 -33.24
C SER A 54 52.04 -2.20 -34.78
N SER A 55 51.42 -1.11 -35.25
CA SER A 55 51.69 -0.33 -36.45
C SER A 55 51.13 -0.84 -37.78
N GLY A 56 50.59 0.09 -38.58
CA GLY A 56 50.36 -0.14 -39.99
C GLY A 56 49.17 0.58 -40.59
N LEU A 57 49.33 1.89 -40.85
CA LEU A 57 48.54 2.66 -41.81
C LEU A 57 48.48 1.98 -43.19
N GLY A 58 47.35 2.09 -43.89
CA GLY A 58 47.29 1.69 -45.30
C GLY A 58 45.93 1.91 -45.95
N ARG A 59 45.72 3.10 -46.53
CA ARG A 59 44.72 3.39 -47.57
C ARG A 59 44.79 2.36 -48.71
N GLY A 60 43.65 2.08 -49.34
CA GLY A 60 43.67 1.51 -50.70
C GLY A 60 42.34 0.95 -51.17
N SER A 61 41.62 1.75 -51.97
CA SER A 61 40.46 1.32 -52.76
C SER A 61 40.79 0.16 -53.70
N SER A 62 39.82 -0.72 -53.98
CA SER A 62 39.27 -0.89 -55.34
C SER A 62 38.26 -2.02 -55.42
N ASN A 63 37.27 -1.78 -56.29
CA ASN A 63 36.27 -2.70 -56.80
C ASN A 63 36.81 -4.08 -57.17
N ARG A 64 36.05 -5.14 -56.82
CA ARG A 64 35.82 -6.32 -57.65
C ARG A 64 34.69 -7.18 -57.07
N ARG A 65 33.54 -7.21 -57.76
CA ARG A 65 32.71 -8.42 -57.94
C ARG A 65 33.46 -9.31 -58.96
N PRO A 66 33.40 -10.65 -58.92
CA PRO A 66 32.14 -11.38 -59.04
C PRO A 66 32.00 -12.72 -58.26
N SER A 67 30.73 -13.12 -58.10
CA SER A 67 30.17 -14.48 -57.99
C SER A 67 31.06 -15.66 -57.55
N SER A 68 30.67 -16.31 -56.45
CA SER A 68 30.36 -17.76 -56.46
C SER A 68 29.74 -18.22 -55.12
N THR A 69 28.64 -18.96 -55.28
CA THR A 69 28.19 -20.12 -54.49
C THR A 69 28.84 -20.40 -53.13
N GLY A 70 28.04 -20.32 -52.06
CA GLY A 70 28.38 -20.87 -50.74
C GLY A 70 27.11 -21.23 -49.98
N SER A 71 26.83 -22.53 -49.92
CA SER A 71 25.75 -23.15 -49.15
C SER A 71 25.82 -22.78 -47.68
N PHE A 72 24.73 -22.26 -47.12
CA PHE A 72 24.57 -22.18 -45.66
C PHE A 72 23.71 -23.36 -45.18
N CYS A 73 24.32 -24.21 -44.36
CA CYS A 73 23.65 -25.20 -43.53
C CYS A 73 22.66 -24.48 -42.60
N SER A 74 21.37 -24.68 -42.85
CA SER A 74 20.32 -24.43 -41.87
C SER A 74 20.34 -25.57 -40.85
N VAL A 75 20.85 -25.32 -39.64
CA VAL A 75 20.57 -26.20 -38.49
C VAL A 75 19.19 -25.81 -37.97
N ARG A 76 18.17 -26.50 -38.50
CA ARG A 76 16.80 -26.51 -37.99
C ARG A 76 16.77 -27.45 -36.79
N SER A 77 16.88 -26.94 -35.56
CA SER A 77 16.56 -27.74 -34.37
C SER A 77 15.04 -27.80 -34.23
N ARG A 78 14.44 -28.87 -34.74
CA ARG A 78 13.10 -29.30 -34.35
C ARG A 78 13.20 -29.84 -32.91
N ILE A 79 12.75 -29.07 -31.94
CA ILE A 79 12.34 -29.62 -30.64
C ILE A 79 10.84 -29.83 -30.74
N ALA A 80 10.42 -31.09 -30.77
CA ALA A 80 9.03 -31.48 -30.63
C ALA A 80 8.61 -31.23 -29.16
N PRO A 81 7.43 -30.64 -28.89
CA PRO A 81 6.94 -30.54 -27.53
C PRO A 81 6.48 -31.93 -27.05
N ALA A 82 6.98 -32.33 -25.89
CA ALA A 82 6.52 -33.50 -25.17
C ALA A 82 5.05 -33.30 -24.75
N ALA A 83 4.22 -34.29 -25.03
CA ALA A 83 2.82 -34.31 -24.68
C ALA A 83 2.65 -34.55 -23.17
N GLN A 84 2.24 -33.52 -22.44
CA GLN A 84 1.72 -33.61 -21.07
C GLN A 84 0.70 -32.48 -20.84
N ASP A 85 -0.37 -32.41 -21.65
CA ASP A 85 -1.40 -31.36 -21.54
C ASP A 85 -2.86 -31.85 -21.77
N SER A 86 -3.11 -33.16 -21.70
CA SER A 86 -4.47 -33.69 -21.94
C SER A 86 -5.38 -33.75 -20.71
N GLU A 87 -4.85 -33.78 -19.49
CA GLU A 87 -5.68 -33.88 -18.27
C GLU A 87 -6.19 -32.51 -17.78
N HIS A 88 -5.40 -31.45 -17.92
CA HIS A 88 -5.80 -30.11 -17.49
C HIS A 88 -6.86 -29.49 -18.42
N SER A 89 -6.78 -29.77 -19.72
CA SER A 89 -7.78 -29.32 -20.71
C SER A 89 -9.14 -30.01 -20.53
N ALA A 90 -9.16 -31.26 -20.05
CA ALA A 90 -10.39 -32.00 -19.78
C ALA A 90 -11.12 -31.50 -18.52
N LEU A 91 -10.38 -31.10 -17.48
CA LEU A 91 -10.94 -30.51 -16.26
C LEU A 91 -11.55 -29.11 -16.51
N ILE A 92 -10.91 -28.28 -17.35
CA ILE A 92 -11.44 -26.96 -17.72
C ILE A 92 -12.67 -27.08 -18.62
N ALA A 93 -12.68 -28.04 -19.56
CA ALA A 93 -13.85 -28.31 -20.40
C ALA A 93 -15.05 -28.86 -19.60
N ALA A 94 -14.79 -29.69 -18.58
CA ALA A 94 -15.83 -30.21 -17.68
C ALA A 94 -16.47 -29.10 -16.82
N ALA A 95 -15.65 -28.18 -16.29
CA ALA A 95 -16.14 -27.05 -15.51
C ALA A 95 -16.94 -26.04 -16.35
N ALA A 96 -16.52 -25.79 -17.60
CA ALA A 96 -17.25 -24.93 -18.55
C ALA A 96 -18.61 -25.52 -18.95
N SER A 97 -18.68 -26.86 -19.10
CA SER A 97 -19.91 -27.60 -19.39
C SER A 97 -20.94 -27.53 -18.24
N GLU A 98 -20.52 -27.66 -16.98
CA GLU A 98 -21.43 -27.55 -15.84
C GLU A 98 -22.02 -26.13 -15.68
N LEU A 99 -21.21 -25.09 -15.93
CA LEU A 99 -21.66 -23.70 -15.92
C LEU A 99 -22.69 -23.40 -17.03
N GLU A 100 -22.56 -24.00 -18.21
CA GLU A 100 -23.52 -23.81 -19.30
C GLU A 100 -24.87 -24.53 -19.04
N VAL A 101 -24.85 -25.65 -18.30
CA VAL A 101 -26.06 -26.39 -17.91
C VAL A 101 -26.87 -25.63 -16.84
N ASP A 102 -26.22 -24.96 -15.89
CA ASP A 102 -26.91 -24.17 -14.85
C ASP A 102 -27.44 -22.82 -15.38
N ALA A 103 -26.76 -22.22 -16.37
CA ALA A 103 -27.27 -21.05 -17.08
C ALA A 103 -28.55 -21.38 -17.88
N ARG A 104 -28.61 -22.55 -18.54
CA ARG A 104 -29.81 -23.01 -19.27
C ARG A 104 -30.96 -23.42 -18.35
N ARG A 105 -30.68 -23.93 -17.14
CA ARG A 105 -31.72 -24.21 -16.13
C ARG A 105 -32.37 -22.93 -15.59
N SER A 106 -31.63 -21.83 -15.51
CA SER A 106 -32.13 -20.56 -14.98
C SER A 106 -32.99 -19.77 -15.98
N GLN A 107 -32.83 -19.98 -17.30
CA GLN A 107 -33.64 -19.30 -18.32
C GLN A 107 -35.01 -19.97 -18.60
N LYS A 108 -35.24 -21.22 -18.20
CA LYS A 108 -36.48 -21.96 -18.55
C LYS A 108 -37.69 -21.64 -17.66
N LYS A 109 -37.60 -20.65 -16.76
CA LYS A 109 -38.63 -20.32 -15.76
C LYS A 109 -39.07 -18.84 -15.81
N ARG A 110 -39.32 -18.29 -16.99
CA ARG A 110 -40.13 -17.07 -17.15
C ARG A 110 -41.04 -17.21 -18.37
N ARG A 111 -42.32 -17.47 -18.12
CA ARG A 111 -43.39 -17.26 -19.11
C ARG A 111 -43.86 -15.80 -19.00
N PRO A 112 -44.16 -15.12 -20.11
CA PRO A 112 -44.75 -13.80 -20.10
C PRO A 112 -46.26 -13.90 -19.81
N HIS A 113 -46.76 -13.06 -18.89
CA HIS A 113 -48.19 -12.83 -18.75
C HIS A 113 -48.58 -11.68 -19.67
N GLU A 114 -49.47 -11.99 -20.61
CA GLU A 114 -50.17 -11.04 -21.46
C GLU A 114 -51.12 -10.17 -20.63
N VAL A 115 -51.14 -8.88 -20.97
CA VAL A 115 -52.10 -7.87 -20.53
C VAL A 115 -53.36 -7.99 -21.41
N PRO A 116 -54.56 -7.81 -20.83
CA PRO A 116 -55.58 -7.11 -21.58
C PRO A 116 -56.22 -5.94 -20.82
N ALA A 117 -56.75 -5.05 -21.67
CA ALA A 117 -57.26 -3.71 -21.48
C ALA A 117 -58.39 -3.52 -20.44
N SER A 118 -58.50 -2.28 -19.97
CA SER A 118 -59.67 -1.67 -19.34
C SER A 118 -60.91 -1.71 -20.24
N PRO A 119 -62.13 -1.65 -19.69
CA PRO A 119 -62.78 -0.33 -19.63
C PRO A 119 -63.68 -0.06 -18.40
N THR A 120 -64.04 1.22 -18.35
CA THR A 120 -65.04 2.00 -17.59
C THR A 120 -66.41 1.37 -17.30
N GLU A 121 -66.99 1.69 -16.13
CA GLU A 121 -68.32 2.33 -15.91
C GLU A 121 -68.96 1.99 -14.53
N GLU A 122 -69.84 2.89 -14.10
CA GLU A 122 -70.51 3.07 -12.81
C GLU A 122 -71.41 1.91 -12.32
N PRO A 123 -71.80 1.87 -11.01
CA PRO A 123 -72.59 0.78 -10.44
C PRO A 123 -74.09 1.08 -10.41
N PRO A 124 -74.94 0.03 -10.47
CA PRO A 124 -76.22 0.08 -9.78
C PRO A 124 -76.46 -1.11 -8.83
N GLU A 125 -77.49 -0.89 -8.03
CA GLU A 125 -77.90 -1.53 -6.78
C GLU A 125 -78.33 -3.01 -6.87
N ASP A 126 -78.30 -3.62 -5.68
CA ASP A 126 -79.14 -4.73 -5.18
C ASP A 126 -79.14 -6.11 -5.87
N LEU A 127 -78.65 -7.14 -5.16
CA LEU A 127 -79.48 -8.21 -4.56
C LEU A 127 -78.65 -9.33 -3.87
N ILE A 128 -78.72 -9.37 -2.54
CA ILE A 128 -79.08 -10.53 -1.68
C ILE A 128 -78.63 -11.95 -2.13
N THR A 129 -77.65 -12.58 -1.42
CA THR A 129 -77.85 -13.67 -0.42
C THR A 129 -76.56 -14.43 -0.04
N ARG A 130 -76.40 -14.67 1.28
CA ARG A 130 -75.74 -15.82 1.95
C ARG A 130 -74.24 -16.06 1.73
N ALA A 131 -73.43 -15.64 2.71
CA ALA A 131 -72.30 -16.43 3.21
C ALA A 131 -72.03 -16.08 4.68
N GLY A 132 -71.85 -17.11 5.51
CA GLY A 132 -71.92 -17.05 6.96
C GLY A 132 -70.80 -16.28 7.65
N ALA A 133 -71.19 -15.65 8.76
CA ALA A 133 -70.28 -15.09 9.76
C ALA A 133 -69.35 -16.17 10.30
N ARG A 134 -68.04 -16.02 10.06
CA ARG A 134 -67.00 -16.59 10.92
C ARG A 134 -66.39 -15.45 11.70
N ALA A 135 -66.61 -15.44 13.00
CA ALA A 135 -65.91 -14.58 13.94
C ALA A 135 -64.41 -14.88 13.88
N CYS A 136 -63.61 -13.91 13.44
CA CYS A 136 -62.17 -13.95 13.64
C CYS A 136 -61.88 -13.56 15.11
N PRO A 137 -61.15 -14.36 15.87
CA PRO A 137 -60.84 -14.04 17.26
C PRO A 137 -59.63 -13.08 17.27
N SER A 138 -59.90 -11.77 17.34
CA SER A 138 -58.87 -10.73 17.49
C SER A 138 -58.09 -10.84 18.80
N ASP A 139 -58.61 -11.55 19.80
CA ASP A 139 -58.09 -11.51 21.16
C ASP A 139 -56.82 -12.35 21.38
N TRP A 140 -56.57 -13.36 20.53
CA TRP A 140 -55.35 -14.17 20.62
C TRP A 140 -54.11 -13.47 20.06
N LEU A 141 -54.30 -12.55 19.11
CA LEU A 141 -53.18 -11.83 18.50
C LEU A 141 -52.56 -10.82 19.48
N TYR A 142 -53.39 -10.13 20.26
CA TYR A 142 -52.93 -9.15 21.25
C TYR A 142 -52.25 -9.82 22.45
N GLY A 143 -52.74 -10.99 22.89
CA GLY A 143 -52.13 -11.75 23.97
C GLY A 143 -50.73 -12.27 23.62
N GLY A 144 -50.55 -12.78 22.39
CA GLY A 144 -49.25 -13.24 21.90
C GLY A 144 -48.22 -12.11 21.77
N LEU A 145 -48.65 -10.95 21.26
CA LEU A 145 -47.75 -9.79 21.08
C LEU A 145 -47.32 -9.18 22.43
N ALA A 146 -48.21 -9.15 23.42
CA ALA A 146 -47.89 -8.68 24.77
C ALA A 146 -46.89 -9.61 25.48
N LEU A 147 -47.04 -10.93 25.35
CA LEU A 147 -46.09 -11.91 25.90
C LEU A 147 -44.72 -11.80 25.23
N LEU A 148 -44.66 -11.57 23.92
CA LEU A 148 -43.41 -11.41 23.19
C LEU A 148 -42.68 -10.12 23.60
N LEU A 149 -43.41 -9.01 23.75
CA LEU A 149 -42.86 -7.75 24.27
C LEU A 149 -42.32 -7.91 25.70
N LEU A 150 -43.06 -8.58 26.59
CA LEU A 150 -42.62 -8.84 27.96
C LEU A 150 -41.38 -9.73 28.01
N ALA A 151 -41.31 -10.78 27.17
CA ALA A 151 -40.13 -11.61 27.05
C ALA A 151 -38.92 -10.82 26.53
N THR A 152 -39.13 -9.92 25.55
CA THR A 152 -38.06 -9.07 25.00
C THR A 152 -37.55 -8.09 26.04
N VAL A 153 -38.44 -7.43 26.79
CA VAL A 153 -38.08 -6.54 27.90
C VAL A 153 -37.33 -7.31 28.99
N PHE A 154 -37.78 -8.51 29.36
CA PHE A 154 -37.10 -9.33 30.36
C PHE A 154 -35.69 -9.73 29.91
N VAL A 155 -35.51 -10.15 28.65
CA VAL A 155 -34.20 -10.48 28.07
C VAL A 155 -33.30 -9.24 28.02
N LEU A 156 -33.81 -8.09 27.57
CA LEU A 156 -33.05 -6.83 27.55
C LEU A 156 -32.68 -6.37 28.96
N THR A 157 -33.56 -6.54 29.94
CA THR A 157 -33.28 -6.19 31.34
C THR A 157 -32.24 -7.14 31.94
N LYS A 158 -32.31 -8.44 31.65
CA LYS A 158 -31.30 -9.41 32.07
C LYS A 158 -29.96 -9.17 31.40
N LEU A 159 -29.94 -8.82 30.11
CA LEU A 159 -28.72 -8.40 29.40
C LEU A 159 -28.15 -7.11 29.99
N TRP A 160 -29.00 -6.13 30.31
CA TRP A 160 -28.59 -4.88 30.94
C TRP A 160 -28.01 -5.10 32.35
N MET A 161 -28.63 -5.97 33.15
CA MET A 161 -28.11 -6.36 34.47
C MET A 161 -26.87 -7.27 34.41
N ALA A 162 -26.70 -8.04 33.33
CA ALA A 162 -25.54 -8.91 33.12
C ALA A 162 -24.35 -8.16 32.50
N MET A 163 -24.56 -6.97 31.95
CA MET A 163 -23.46 -6.08 31.63
C MET A 163 -22.78 -5.69 32.94
N PRO A 164 -21.45 -5.88 33.08
CA PRO A 164 -20.72 -5.47 34.27
C PRO A 164 -21.09 -4.04 34.62
N ASP A 165 -21.35 -3.77 35.90
CA ASP A 165 -21.82 -2.48 36.40
C ASP A 165 -20.75 -1.38 36.16
N VAL A 166 -20.68 -0.85 34.93
CA VAL A 166 -19.68 0.14 34.50
C VAL A 166 -19.82 1.43 35.32
N GLY A 167 -21.03 1.69 35.84
CA GLY A 167 -21.34 2.84 36.69
C GLY A 167 -20.52 2.90 37.98
N ASN A 168 -20.25 1.74 38.61
CA ASN A 168 -19.73 1.69 39.99
C ASN A 168 -18.24 1.32 40.12
N ALA A 169 -17.48 1.22 39.01
CA ALA A 169 -16.03 1.04 39.12
C ALA A 169 -15.39 2.18 39.92
N PRO A 170 -14.37 1.91 40.76
CA PRO A 170 -13.79 2.88 41.67
C PRO A 170 -13.36 4.17 40.92
N PRO A 171 -13.49 5.34 41.56
CA PRO A 171 -13.04 6.60 40.98
C PRO A 171 -11.56 6.49 40.59
N GLY A 172 -11.21 7.02 39.41
CA GLY A 172 -9.85 6.93 38.87
C GLY A 172 -9.61 5.75 37.92
N LEU A 173 -10.64 5.21 37.26
CA LEU A 173 -10.49 4.28 36.13
C LEU A 173 -11.05 4.90 34.85
N CYS A 174 -10.39 4.69 33.71
CA CYS A 174 -10.92 5.14 32.42
C CYS A 174 -12.11 4.27 32.01
N LYS A 175 -13.26 4.92 31.78
CA LYS A 175 -14.55 4.31 31.38
C LYS A 175 -15.05 4.80 30.03
N SER A 176 -14.24 5.53 29.28
CA SER A 176 -14.63 5.99 27.94
C SER A 176 -14.87 4.79 27.02
N THR A 177 -15.66 5.00 25.97
CA THR A 177 -15.86 4.01 24.91
C THR A 177 -14.52 3.59 24.31
N ASP A 178 -13.61 4.54 24.09
CA ASP A 178 -12.27 4.32 23.57
C ASP A 178 -11.44 3.37 24.47
N CYS A 179 -11.51 3.54 25.79
CA CYS A 179 -10.84 2.67 26.75
C CYS A 179 -11.43 1.25 26.75
N ALA A 180 -12.75 1.12 26.60
CA ALA A 180 -13.41 -0.18 26.48
C ALA A 180 -13.07 -0.88 25.15
N ASP A 181 -13.09 -0.14 24.04
CA ASP A 181 -12.76 -0.63 22.71
C ASP A 181 -11.31 -1.07 22.61
N HIS A 182 -10.39 -0.33 23.22
CA HIS A 182 -8.98 -0.68 23.32
C HIS A 182 -8.77 -1.97 24.13
N ALA A 183 -9.36 -2.06 25.32
CA ALA A 183 -9.27 -3.28 26.13
C ALA A 183 -9.88 -4.50 25.41
N ALA A 184 -10.98 -4.29 24.68
CA ALA A 184 -11.59 -5.32 23.84
C ALA A 184 -10.70 -5.71 22.65
N ALA A 185 -9.96 -4.76 22.05
CA ALA A 185 -9.01 -5.03 20.98
C ALA A 185 -7.80 -5.85 21.48
N LEU A 186 -7.37 -5.63 22.71
CA LEU A 186 -6.35 -6.45 23.40
C LEU A 186 -6.90 -7.76 23.97
N GLY A 187 -8.20 -8.04 23.84
CA GLY A 187 -8.87 -9.30 24.19
C GLY A 187 -8.69 -9.77 25.64
N VAL A 188 -8.42 -8.83 26.54
CA VAL A 188 -8.19 -9.12 27.95
C VAL A 188 -9.51 -9.58 28.58
N GLY A 189 -9.59 -10.88 28.86
CA GLY A 189 -10.77 -11.57 29.36
C GLY A 189 -11.18 -12.84 28.58
N LYS A 190 -10.66 -13.07 27.36
CA LYS A 190 -11.02 -14.26 26.55
C LYS A 190 -9.93 -15.33 26.43
N TYR A 191 -8.70 -15.05 26.85
CA TYR A 191 -7.57 -15.97 26.65
C TYR A 191 -7.58 -17.24 27.49
N ASP A 192 -8.33 -17.28 28.58
CA ASP A 192 -8.45 -18.50 29.38
C ASP A 192 -9.36 -19.56 28.73
N VAL A 193 -10.15 -19.20 27.71
CA VAL A 193 -11.26 -20.04 27.23
C VAL A 193 -10.82 -21.07 26.18
N ALA A 194 -9.64 -20.92 25.56
CA ALA A 194 -9.21 -21.77 24.42
C ALA A 194 -8.07 -22.76 24.72
N GLY A 195 -7.59 -22.88 25.97
CA GLY A 195 -6.56 -23.86 26.35
C GLY A 195 -5.18 -23.68 25.70
N ARG A 196 -4.98 -22.66 24.86
CA ARG A 196 -3.66 -22.19 24.43
C ARG A 196 -3.19 -21.19 25.48
N GLY A 197 -2.35 -21.64 26.40
CA GLY A 197 -1.87 -20.84 27.53
C GLY A 197 -1.43 -19.44 27.11
N THR A 198 -1.69 -18.45 27.97
CA THR A 198 -1.22 -17.06 27.80
C THR A 198 0.26 -17.08 27.44
N ARG A 199 0.61 -16.58 26.25
CA ARG A 199 2.03 -16.48 25.87
C ARG A 199 2.72 -15.51 26.83
N ASP A 200 3.91 -15.88 27.28
CA ASP A 200 4.72 -15.03 28.12
C ASP A 200 5.18 -13.79 27.32
N PRO A 201 4.83 -12.55 27.75
CA PRO A 201 5.25 -11.32 27.08
C PRO A 201 6.78 -11.18 27.01
N CYS A 202 7.52 -11.89 27.86
CA CYS A 202 8.98 -11.88 27.87
C CYS A 202 9.62 -12.88 26.91
N GLN A 203 8.82 -13.71 26.23
CA GLN A 203 9.26 -14.62 25.17
C GLN A 203 8.91 -14.11 23.77
N ASP A 204 7.66 -13.66 23.56
CA ASP A 204 7.17 -13.16 22.28
C ASP A 204 6.05 -12.15 22.51
N PHE A 205 6.42 -10.88 22.65
CA PHE A 205 5.50 -9.80 22.98
C PHE A 205 4.53 -9.49 21.83
N GLY A 206 5.00 -9.54 20.59
CA GLY A 206 4.16 -9.34 19.41
C GLY A 206 3.06 -10.39 19.29
N GLN A 207 3.37 -11.67 19.51
CA GLN A 207 2.33 -12.71 19.55
C GLN A 207 1.44 -12.61 20.79
N PHE A 208 1.98 -12.17 21.94
CA PHE A 208 1.19 -11.88 23.14
C PHE A 208 0.11 -10.82 22.88
N VAL A 209 0.42 -9.75 22.12
CA VAL A 209 -0.54 -8.69 21.77
C VAL A 209 -1.42 -9.05 20.58
N CYS A 210 -0.82 -9.52 19.47
CA CYS A 210 -1.52 -9.64 18.19
C CYS A 210 -2.42 -10.86 18.04
N SER A 211 -2.28 -11.89 18.87
CA SER A 211 -3.09 -13.10 18.72
C SER A 211 -4.60 -12.88 18.96
N VAL A 212 -5.03 -11.74 19.55
CA VAL A 212 -6.45 -11.35 19.63
C VAL A 212 -6.92 -10.69 18.34
N ALA A 213 -6.08 -9.81 17.79
CA ALA A 213 -6.41 -9.07 16.59
C ALA A 213 -6.76 -10.06 15.45
N GLU A 214 -6.04 -11.19 15.38
CA GLU A 214 -6.33 -12.31 14.47
C GLU A 214 -7.78 -12.84 14.61
N ILE A 215 -8.33 -12.89 15.82
CA ILE A 215 -9.69 -13.41 16.08
C ILE A 215 -10.76 -12.36 15.71
N ARG A 216 -10.47 -11.07 15.91
CA ARG A 216 -11.45 -10.00 15.71
C ARG A 216 -11.61 -9.62 14.24
N TYR A 217 -10.55 -9.77 13.44
CA TYR A 217 -10.57 -9.45 12.00
C TYR A 217 -10.20 -10.66 11.13
N PRO A 218 -10.91 -11.80 11.22
CA PRO A 218 -10.50 -13.06 10.57
C PRO A 218 -10.66 -13.07 9.04
N TRP A 219 -11.22 -12.01 8.44
CA TRP A 219 -11.64 -11.98 7.04
C TRP A 219 -10.93 -10.92 6.18
N SER A 220 -10.19 -9.98 6.77
CA SER A 220 -9.50 -8.96 5.98
C SER A 220 -8.10 -9.46 5.61
N ARG A 221 -7.95 -10.01 4.41
CA ARG A 221 -6.63 -10.14 3.74
C ARG A 221 -5.95 -8.78 3.50
N LEU A 222 -6.64 -7.68 3.81
CA LEU A 222 -6.13 -6.33 3.69
C LEU A 222 -5.47 -5.87 4.99
N PRO A 223 -4.44 -5.00 4.86
CA PRO A 223 -3.96 -4.21 5.99
C PRO A 223 -5.12 -3.46 6.68
N VAL A 224 -5.12 -3.47 8.01
CA VAL A 224 -6.14 -2.82 8.86
C VAL A 224 -6.43 -1.38 8.42
N MET A 225 -5.39 -0.65 8.02
CA MET A 225 -5.49 0.72 7.54
C MET A 225 -6.32 0.82 6.25
N THR A 226 -6.10 -0.08 5.29
CA THR A 226 -6.87 -0.11 4.03
C THR A 226 -8.33 -0.38 4.32
N GLN A 227 -8.62 -1.31 5.24
CA GLN A 227 -10.00 -1.61 5.64
C GLN A 227 -10.66 -0.39 6.29
N MET A 228 -9.99 0.29 7.21
CA MET A 228 -10.52 1.50 7.87
C MET A 228 -10.80 2.62 6.89
N LEU A 229 -9.88 2.85 5.94
CA LEU A 229 -10.07 3.83 4.89
C LEU A 229 -11.28 3.48 4.01
N VAL A 230 -11.40 2.21 3.61
CA VAL A 230 -12.55 1.74 2.82
C VAL A 230 -13.84 1.91 3.59
N ASP A 231 -13.91 1.51 4.86
CA ASP A 231 -15.09 1.66 5.69
C ASP A 231 -15.49 3.13 5.85
N TYR A 232 -14.51 4.01 6.06
CA TYR A 232 -14.70 5.45 6.13
C TYR A 232 -15.33 6.03 4.85
N VAL A 233 -14.84 5.58 3.69
CA VAL A 233 -15.33 6.02 2.38
C VAL A 233 -16.69 5.39 2.04
N VAL A 234 -16.90 4.11 2.36
CA VAL A 234 -18.19 3.43 2.18
C VAL A 234 -19.28 4.12 3.00
N GLN A 235 -18.96 4.52 4.24
CA GLN A 235 -19.89 5.28 5.09
C GLN A 235 -20.31 6.60 4.43
N LEU A 236 -19.38 7.28 3.74
CA LEU A 236 -19.67 8.50 2.97
C LEU A 236 -20.70 8.26 1.87
N GLY A 237 -20.63 7.12 1.17
CA GLY A 237 -21.59 6.76 0.13
C GLY A 237 -22.99 6.44 0.67
N ARG A 238 -23.07 5.95 1.92
CA ARG A 238 -24.34 5.65 2.61
C ARG A 238 -25.03 6.91 3.11
N GLN A 239 -24.27 7.85 3.68
CA GLN A 239 -24.79 9.10 4.26
C GLN A 239 -24.07 10.29 3.62
N LEU A 240 -24.71 10.89 2.61
CA LEU A 240 -24.13 12.04 1.91
C LEU A 240 -24.04 13.23 2.88
N PRO A 241 -22.83 13.79 3.09
CA PRO A 241 -22.67 14.95 3.96
C PRO A 241 -23.31 16.21 3.37
N THR A 242 -23.52 17.22 4.21
CA THR A 242 -24.03 18.53 3.78
C THR A 242 -22.99 19.37 3.05
N VAL A 243 -21.70 19.09 3.26
CA VAL A 243 -20.59 19.79 2.59
C VAL A 243 -20.49 19.30 1.15
N ALA A 244 -20.60 20.20 0.17
CA ALA A 244 -20.77 19.86 -1.24
C ALA A 244 -19.68 18.95 -1.81
N VAL A 245 -18.40 19.23 -1.53
CA VAL A 245 -17.29 18.38 -1.98
C VAL A 245 -17.34 16.97 -1.39
N LEU A 246 -17.79 16.83 -0.13
CA LEU A 246 -17.94 15.53 0.51
C LEU A 246 -19.16 14.78 -0.02
N ALA A 247 -20.25 15.50 -0.31
CA ALA A 247 -21.41 14.94 -0.99
C ALA A 247 -21.02 14.41 -2.37
N LYS A 248 -20.14 15.10 -3.10
CA LYS A 248 -19.62 14.66 -4.40
C LYS A 248 -18.81 13.36 -4.28
N ALA A 249 -17.89 13.28 -3.32
CA ALA A 249 -17.14 12.06 -3.03
C ALA A 249 -18.06 10.89 -2.61
N GLY A 250 -19.09 11.16 -1.80
CA GLY A 250 -20.10 10.17 -1.43
C GLY A 250 -20.96 9.71 -2.61
N LEU A 251 -21.34 10.62 -3.51
CA LEU A 251 -22.06 10.29 -4.73
C LEU A 251 -21.21 9.42 -5.65
N ALA A 252 -19.95 9.79 -5.87
CA ALA A 252 -19.01 9.01 -6.66
C ALA A 252 -18.80 7.60 -6.07
N MET A 253 -18.70 7.48 -4.74
CA MET A 253 -18.65 6.17 -4.07
C MET A 253 -19.92 5.36 -4.30
N ARG A 254 -21.09 5.99 -4.18
CA ARG A 254 -22.38 5.34 -4.44
C ARG A 254 -22.51 4.88 -5.87
N THR A 255 -22.16 5.72 -6.85
CA THR A 255 -22.18 5.37 -8.28
C THR A 255 -21.20 4.24 -8.57
N CYS A 256 -20.04 4.22 -7.91
CA CYS A 256 -19.10 3.11 -8.03
C CYS A 256 -19.67 1.82 -7.43
N LEU A 257 -20.25 1.87 -6.24
CA LEU A 257 -20.84 0.70 -5.59
C LEU A 257 -22.10 0.20 -6.28
N ASP A 258 -22.84 1.07 -6.99
CA ASP A 258 -23.96 0.67 -7.80
C ASP A 258 -23.47 -0.12 -9.00
N THR A 259 -23.93 -1.35 -9.08
CA THR A 259 -23.46 -2.30 -10.08
C THR A 259 -24.48 -2.48 -11.18
N SER A 260 -25.66 -1.89 -11.01
CA SER A 260 -26.70 -1.82 -12.05
C SER A 260 -26.38 -0.76 -13.10
N THR A 261 -25.59 0.25 -12.73
CA THR A 261 -25.10 1.31 -13.63
C THR A 261 -23.92 0.86 -14.48
N ARG A 262 -23.15 -0.14 -14.04
CA ARG A 262 -22.01 -0.71 -14.80
C ARG A 262 -22.50 -1.61 -15.92
N ASN A 263 -22.92 -0.99 -17.00
CA ASN A 263 -23.46 -1.65 -18.19
C ASN A 263 -22.38 -1.79 -19.27
N ASP A 264 -22.77 -2.35 -20.41
CA ASP A 264 -21.85 -2.47 -21.54
C ASP A 264 -21.41 -1.10 -22.09
N GLU A 265 -22.21 -0.06 -21.92
CA GLU A 265 -21.96 1.32 -22.39
C GLU A 265 -20.72 1.94 -21.73
N ASP A 266 -20.52 1.73 -20.43
CA ASP A 266 -19.36 2.27 -19.70
C ASP A 266 -18.02 1.73 -20.18
N VAL A 267 -18.01 0.45 -20.55
CA VAL A 267 -16.83 -0.15 -21.16
C VAL A 267 -16.63 0.42 -22.55
N GLU A 268 -17.68 0.72 -23.32
CA GLU A 268 -17.51 1.41 -24.59
C GLU A 268 -16.95 2.82 -24.40
N HIS A 269 -17.42 3.59 -23.41
CA HIS A 269 -16.84 4.90 -23.07
C HIS A 269 -15.36 4.80 -22.66
N LEU A 270 -15.01 3.78 -21.86
CA LEU A 270 -13.61 3.50 -21.51
C LEU A 270 -12.78 3.21 -22.76
N LEU A 271 -13.29 2.37 -23.66
CA LEU A 271 -12.60 2.00 -24.89
C LEU A 271 -12.48 3.19 -25.86
N GLU A 272 -13.52 3.99 -26.01
CA GLU A 272 -13.50 5.23 -26.80
C GLU A 272 -12.54 6.26 -26.22
N PHE A 273 -12.52 6.38 -24.89
CA PHE A 273 -11.54 7.21 -24.19
C PHE A 273 -10.11 6.73 -24.50
N MET A 274 -9.87 5.42 -24.43
CA MET A 274 -8.55 4.87 -24.75
C MET A 274 -8.17 5.14 -26.21
N GLN A 275 -9.08 4.88 -27.15
CA GLN A 275 -8.90 5.12 -28.59
C GLN A 275 -8.62 6.59 -28.91
N GLY A 276 -9.41 7.50 -28.35
CA GLY A 276 -9.25 8.94 -28.56
C GLY A 276 -7.96 9.51 -27.97
N ARG A 277 -7.25 8.73 -27.14
CA ARG A 277 -6.08 9.20 -26.37
C ARG A 277 -4.83 8.38 -26.65
N SER A 278 -4.85 7.56 -27.69
CA SER A 278 -3.72 6.73 -28.08
C SER A 278 -3.32 5.76 -26.95
N PHE A 279 -4.26 5.23 -26.18
CA PHE A 279 -4.03 4.00 -25.41
C PHE A 279 -4.29 2.73 -26.25
N ASP A 280 -4.50 2.95 -27.53
CA ASP A 280 -4.74 1.96 -28.56
C ASP A 280 -3.66 0.89 -28.54
N TRP A 281 -4.11 -0.35 -28.65
CA TRP A 281 -3.25 -1.46 -28.98
C TRP A 281 -2.88 -1.35 -30.47
N PRO A 282 -1.60 -1.12 -30.85
CA PRO A 282 -1.23 -1.09 -32.26
C PRO A 282 -1.66 -2.38 -32.95
N ALA A 283 -2.44 -2.23 -34.02
CA ALA A 283 -3.04 -3.35 -34.74
C ALA A 283 -1.98 -4.10 -35.56
N ASP A 284 -1.01 -3.37 -36.11
CA ASP A 284 0.05 -3.90 -36.95
C ASP A 284 1.42 -3.89 -36.26
N GLU A 285 2.30 -4.82 -36.67
CA GLU A 285 3.69 -4.89 -36.18
C GLU A 285 4.57 -3.76 -36.69
N SER A 286 4.13 -3.06 -37.74
CA SER A 286 4.84 -1.96 -38.38
C SER A 286 4.61 -0.59 -37.73
N ASP A 287 3.67 -0.50 -36.79
CA ASP A 287 3.43 0.75 -36.06
C ASP A 287 4.64 1.02 -35.17
N LEU A 288 5.53 1.90 -35.64
CA LEU A 288 6.64 2.41 -34.87
C LEU A 288 6.08 3.05 -33.60
N VAL A 289 6.25 2.36 -32.47
CA VAL A 289 5.96 2.92 -31.16
C VAL A 289 6.94 4.06 -30.93
N ASP A 290 6.42 5.28 -30.85
CA ASP A 290 7.22 6.44 -30.54
C ASP A 290 7.71 6.28 -29.08
N PRO A 291 9.00 6.48 -28.76
CA PRO A 291 9.46 6.43 -27.38
C PRO A 291 8.66 7.31 -26.42
N THR A 292 8.09 8.42 -26.89
CA THR A 292 7.22 9.28 -26.08
C THR A 292 5.90 8.61 -25.68
N ASP A 293 5.52 7.51 -26.33
CA ASP A 293 4.31 6.76 -26.03
C ASP A 293 4.35 6.12 -24.63
N TYR A 294 5.55 5.81 -24.12
CA TYR A 294 5.71 5.31 -22.75
C TYR A 294 5.34 6.36 -21.69
N ALA A 295 5.33 7.63 -22.07
CA ALA A 295 4.98 8.74 -21.19
C ALA A 295 3.49 9.09 -21.24
N ARG A 296 2.69 8.46 -22.13
CA ARG A 296 1.22 8.64 -22.20
C ARG A 296 0.50 8.44 -20.86
N PRO A 297 0.87 7.50 -19.98
CA PRO A 297 0.25 7.34 -18.67
C PRO A 297 0.45 8.56 -17.76
N LEU A 298 1.58 9.28 -17.91
CA LEU A 298 1.82 10.54 -17.19
C LEU A 298 0.80 11.61 -17.57
N LYS A 299 0.31 11.62 -18.82
CA LYS A 299 -0.76 12.51 -19.31
C LYS A 299 -2.01 12.44 -18.44
N TRP A 300 -2.23 11.33 -17.73
CA TRP A 300 -3.43 11.07 -16.95
C TRP A 300 -3.20 11.16 -15.45
N ALA A 301 -1.98 11.56 -15.04
CA ALA A 301 -1.55 11.50 -13.65
C ALA A 301 -1.86 10.13 -13.03
N LEU A 302 -1.72 9.07 -13.83
CA LEU A 302 -1.92 7.71 -13.37
C LEU A 302 -0.59 7.15 -12.88
N PRO A 303 -0.51 6.72 -11.61
CA PRO A 303 0.66 6.01 -11.12
C PRO A 303 0.80 4.72 -11.92
N LEU A 304 1.86 4.60 -12.72
CA LEU A 304 2.29 3.31 -13.24
C LEU A 304 3.30 2.71 -12.25
N TRP A 305 4.58 2.89 -12.56
CA TRP A 305 5.70 2.41 -11.77
C TRP A 305 6.19 3.45 -10.76
N PHE A 306 5.83 4.70 -10.99
CA PHE A 306 6.18 5.86 -10.18
C PHE A 306 5.11 6.94 -10.32
N ASP A 307 5.13 7.86 -9.36
CA ASP A 307 4.32 9.06 -9.35
C ASP A 307 5.20 10.26 -9.72
N ILE A 308 4.61 11.24 -10.41
CA ILE A 308 5.25 12.52 -10.71
C ILE A 308 4.40 13.65 -10.15
N GLU A 309 5.04 14.55 -9.43
CA GLU A 309 4.43 15.78 -8.93
C GLU A 309 5.21 17.00 -9.42
N LEU A 310 4.51 18.12 -9.64
CA LEU A 310 5.15 19.42 -9.81
C LEU A 310 5.07 20.20 -8.50
N ARG A 311 6.22 20.56 -7.97
CA ARG A 311 6.32 21.34 -6.74
C ARG A 311 6.99 22.69 -6.95
N PRO A 312 6.62 23.71 -6.17
CA PRO A 312 7.39 24.94 -6.11
C PRO A 312 8.81 24.63 -5.64
N SER A 313 9.82 25.24 -6.27
CA SER A 313 11.19 25.13 -5.79
C SER A 313 11.33 25.81 -4.43
N SER A 314 12.10 25.18 -3.51
CA SER A 314 12.44 25.76 -2.21
C SER A 314 13.24 27.06 -2.33
N SER A 315 14.00 27.23 -3.42
CA SER A 315 14.75 28.45 -3.71
C SER A 315 13.87 29.64 -4.14
N GLY A 316 12.57 29.42 -4.32
CA GLY A 316 11.64 30.41 -4.88
C GLY A 316 11.84 30.69 -6.37
N GLN A 317 12.89 30.12 -6.99
CA GLN A 317 13.14 30.19 -8.42
C GLN A 317 12.80 28.85 -9.08
N GLY A 318 11.76 28.86 -9.92
CA GLY A 318 11.35 27.71 -10.70
C GLY A 318 10.56 26.66 -9.93
N ARG A 319 10.57 25.45 -10.46
CA ARG A 319 9.82 24.29 -9.96
C ARG A 319 10.74 23.10 -9.86
N THR A 320 10.35 22.19 -8.97
CA THR A 320 10.97 20.88 -8.85
C THR A 320 9.95 19.84 -9.30
N ILE A 321 10.30 19.09 -10.35
CA ILE A 321 9.59 17.87 -10.73
C ILE A 321 10.01 16.79 -9.75
N VAL A 322 9.07 16.20 -9.05
CA VAL A 322 9.34 15.22 -7.99
C VAL A 322 8.87 13.86 -8.47
N GLN A 323 9.75 12.88 -8.46
CA GLN A 323 9.39 11.48 -8.72
C GLN A 323 9.40 10.69 -7.43
N THR A 324 8.26 10.07 -7.11
CA THR A 324 8.11 9.15 -5.97
C THR A 324 7.79 7.74 -6.44
N SER A 325 8.03 6.73 -5.58
CA SER A 325 7.66 5.34 -5.89
C SER A 325 6.14 5.19 -5.88
N SER A 326 5.57 4.51 -6.88
CA SER A 326 4.14 4.22 -6.93
C SER A 326 3.77 3.23 -5.83
N THR A 327 2.88 3.63 -4.92
CA THR A 327 2.36 2.71 -3.91
C THR A 327 1.54 1.59 -4.51
N ARG A 328 0.92 1.82 -5.67
CA ARG A 328 0.21 0.78 -6.42
C ARG A 328 1.18 -0.26 -6.98
N ALA A 329 2.34 0.16 -7.48
CA ALA A 329 3.39 -0.76 -7.90
C ALA A 329 3.90 -1.63 -6.74
N LEU A 330 3.94 -1.09 -5.52
CA LEU A 330 4.24 -1.87 -4.32
C LEU A 330 3.17 -2.90 -4.00
N VAL A 331 1.89 -2.51 -4.05
CA VAL A 331 0.78 -3.46 -3.81
C VAL A 331 0.81 -4.59 -4.83
N TRP A 332 0.92 -4.27 -6.12
CA TRP A 332 1.00 -5.29 -7.15
C TRP A 332 2.23 -6.18 -7.02
N ARG A 333 3.37 -5.65 -6.56
CA ARG A 333 4.53 -6.47 -6.22
C ARG A 333 4.18 -7.54 -5.18
N GLU A 334 3.54 -7.15 -4.08
CA GLU A 334 3.13 -8.11 -3.05
C GLU A 334 2.20 -9.18 -3.62
N LEU A 335 1.22 -8.77 -4.43
CA LEU A 335 0.32 -9.72 -5.10
C LEU A 335 1.07 -10.67 -6.04
N HIS A 336 2.10 -10.21 -6.76
CA HIS A 336 2.90 -11.07 -7.65
C HIS A 336 3.90 -11.96 -6.91
N ALA A 337 4.30 -11.61 -5.69
CA ALA A 337 5.19 -12.43 -4.87
C ALA A 337 4.48 -13.70 -4.35
N GLU A 338 3.14 -13.71 -4.35
CA GLU A 338 2.33 -14.81 -3.84
C GLU A 338 1.89 -15.79 -4.94
N ALA A 339 2.26 -17.06 -4.79
CA ALA A 339 1.92 -18.11 -5.75
C ALA A 339 0.40 -18.33 -5.92
N GLU A 340 -0.38 -18.16 -4.84
CA GLU A 340 -1.84 -18.28 -4.88
C GLU A 340 -2.47 -17.14 -5.72
N MET A 341 -1.91 -15.93 -5.60
CA MET A 341 -2.38 -14.76 -6.34
C MET A 341 -2.05 -14.85 -7.83
N LEU A 342 -0.93 -15.48 -8.23
CA LEU A 342 -0.62 -15.71 -9.65
C LEU A 342 -1.73 -16.50 -10.35
N GLY A 343 -2.29 -17.53 -9.72
CA GLY A 343 -3.42 -18.28 -10.29
C GLY A 343 -4.66 -17.41 -10.50
N LEU A 344 -4.93 -16.49 -9.58
CA LEU A 344 -6.04 -15.54 -9.68
C LEU A 344 -5.82 -14.49 -10.77
N ILE A 345 -4.58 -14.02 -10.92
CA ILE A 345 -4.22 -13.09 -12.00
C ILE A 345 -4.40 -13.78 -13.36
N THR A 346 -4.06 -15.07 -13.49
CA THR A 346 -4.33 -15.85 -14.71
C THR A 346 -5.83 -15.94 -15.02
N ILE A 347 -6.66 -16.28 -14.03
CA ILE A 347 -8.12 -16.35 -14.21
C ILE A 347 -8.69 -14.99 -14.60
N TYR A 348 -8.19 -13.93 -13.96
CA TYR A 348 -8.55 -12.56 -14.30
C TYR A 348 -8.17 -12.24 -15.74
N VAL A 349 -6.93 -12.52 -16.14
CA VAL A 349 -6.44 -12.30 -17.49
C VAL A 349 -7.33 -12.99 -18.52
N GLU A 350 -7.77 -14.22 -18.29
CA GLU A 350 -8.68 -14.93 -19.20
C GLU A 350 -10.11 -14.33 -19.22
N THR A 351 -10.64 -13.98 -18.05
CA THR A 351 -11.96 -13.34 -17.93
C THR A 351 -11.96 -11.98 -18.63
N PHE A 352 -10.89 -11.23 -18.42
CA PHE A 352 -10.63 -9.92 -19.00
C PHE A 352 -10.47 -10.00 -20.52
N CYS A 353 -9.66 -10.94 -21.02
CA CYS A 353 -9.53 -11.21 -22.44
C CYS A 353 -10.88 -11.56 -23.06
N SER A 354 -11.66 -12.42 -22.40
CA SER A 354 -12.98 -12.80 -22.89
C SER A 354 -13.92 -11.60 -22.99
N ALA A 355 -13.92 -10.70 -22.00
CA ALA A 355 -14.71 -9.47 -22.03
C ALA A 355 -14.31 -8.53 -23.19
N LEU A 356 -13.01 -8.38 -23.45
CA LEU A 356 -12.50 -7.56 -24.56
C LEU A 356 -12.72 -8.20 -25.94
N ILE A 357 -12.56 -9.52 -26.06
CA ILE A 357 -12.74 -10.28 -27.31
C ILE A 357 -14.20 -10.31 -27.72
N LEU A 358 -15.12 -10.56 -26.79
CA LEU A 358 -16.57 -10.60 -27.07
C LEU A 358 -17.07 -9.29 -27.69
N ARG A 359 -16.40 -8.18 -27.36
CA ARG A 359 -16.72 -6.84 -27.87
C ARG A 359 -15.96 -6.47 -29.16
N ARG A 360 -15.13 -7.37 -29.68
CA ARG A 360 -14.41 -7.27 -30.97
C ARG A 360 -13.57 -6.00 -31.19
N ARG A 361 -13.12 -5.32 -30.13
CA ARG A 361 -12.30 -4.10 -30.27
C ARG A 361 -10.81 -4.30 -30.00
N ALA A 362 -10.43 -5.30 -29.20
CA ALA A 362 -9.01 -5.57 -28.89
C ALA A 362 -8.25 -6.12 -30.10
N ALA A 363 -7.06 -5.57 -30.37
CA ALA A 363 -6.19 -6.13 -31.40
C ALA A 363 -5.81 -7.58 -31.03
N PRO A 364 -5.80 -8.51 -32.00
CA PRO A 364 -5.39 -9.89 -31.76
C PRO A 364 -4.00 -10.01 -31.12
N SER A 365 -3.08 -9.11 -31.47
CA SER A 365 -1.73 -9.01 -30.90
C SER A 365 -1.73 -8.70 -29.40
N PHE A 366 -2.58 -7.76 -28.96
CA PHE A 366 -2.73 -7.43 -27.54
C PHE A 366 -3.37 -8.58 -26.76
N VAL A 367 -4.42 -9.21 -27.30
CA VAL A 367 -5.04 -10.39 -26.67
C VAL A 367 -4.03 -11.53 -26.53
N ALA A 368 -3.23 -11.78 -27.57
CA ALA A 368 -2.18 -12.79 -27.52
C ALA A 368 -1.13 -12.45 -26.45
N PHE A 369 -0.69 -11.20 -26.37
CA PHE A 369 0.21 -10.73 -25.32
C PHE A 369 -0.37 -10.96 -23.93
N VAL A 370 -1.63 -10.55 -23.70
CA VAL A 370 -2.26 -10.66 -22.38
C VAL A 370 -2.30 -12.12 -21.94
N ARG A 371 -2.65 -13.06 -22.83
CA ARG A 371 -2.69 -14.49 -22.52
C ARG A 371 -1.32 -15.14 -22.32
N GLN A 372 -0.35 -14.80 -23.16
CA GLN A 372 0.90 -15.56 -23.28
C GLN A 372 2.06 -14.93 -22.51
N ASN A 373 2.11 -13.60 -22.43
CA ASN A 373 3.31 -12.88 -22.00
C ASN A 373 3.07 -11.94 -20.80
N SER A 374 1.83 -11.56 -20.49
CA SER A 374 1.57 -10.51 -19.49
C SER A 374 2.13 -10.84 -18.10
N LEU A 375 2.00 -12.08 -17.65
CA LEU A 375 2.50 -12.52 -16.35
C LEU A 375 4.02 -12.46 -16.26
N ASP A 376 4.71 -12.90 -17.32
CA ASP A 376 6.17 -12.88 -17.38
C ASP A 376 6.69 -11.44 -17.42
N VAL A 377 6.05 -10.59 -18.22
CA VAL A 377 6.38 -9.17 -18.34
C VAL A 377 6.12 -8.42 -17.02
N GLN A 378 4.96 -8.63 -16.40
CA GLN A 378 4.65 -8.05 -15.09
C GLN A 378 5.66 -8.52 -14.03
N SER A 379 5.95 -9.82 -13.98
CA SER A 379 6.91 -10.39 -13.02
C SER A 379 8.31 -9.81 -13.21
N LEU A 380 8.75 -9.60 -14.45
CA LEU A 380 10.01 -8.96 -14.77
C LEU A 380 10.05 -7.50 -14.30
N ILE A 381 9.00 -6.74 -14.60
CA ILE A 381 8.84 -5.34 -14.19
C ILE A 381 8.88 -5.24 -12.67
N PHE A 382 8.05 -6.00 -11.96
CA PHE A 382 7.98 -5.96 -10.50
C PHE A 382 9.25 -6.47 -9.84
N ARG A 383 9.98 -7.40 -10.45
CA ARG A 383 11.31 -7.80 -9.97
C ARG A 383 12.27 -6.62 -10.01
N HIS A 384 12.35 -5.92 -11.14
CA HIS A 384 13.21 -4.73 -11.25
C HIS A 384 12.78 -3.59 -10.33
N LEU A 385 11.48 -3.35 -10.17
CA LEU A 385 10.98 -2.36 -9.21
C LEU A 385 11.23 -2.79 -7.76
N SER A 386 11.14 -4.10 -7.45
CA SER A 386 11.42 -4.64 -6.12
C SER A 386 12.87 -4.42 -5.71
N ASP A 387 13.83 -4.58 -6.63
CA ASP A 387 15.24 -4.25 -6.36
C ASP A 387 15.40 -2.79 -5.96
N ALA A 388 14.65 -1.87 -6.60
CA ALA A 388 14.69 -0.45 -6.29
C ALA A 388 14.02 -0.09 -4.95
N VAL A 389 12.99 -0.84 -4.56
CA VAL A 389 12.30 -0.66 -3.28
C VAL A 389 13.12 -1.27 -2.14
N SER A 390 13.76 -2.42 -2.40
CA SER A 390 14.57 -3.17 -1.43
C SER A 390 15.95 -2.53 -1.22
N ALA A 391 16.46 -1.78 -2.20
CA ALA A 391 17.53 -0.80 -2.02
C ALA A 391 17.00 0.37 -1.16
N SER A 392 16.77 0.08 0.12
CA SER A 392 15.96 0.83 1.08
C SER A 392 16.49 2.20 1.47
N ILE A 393 17.70 2.57 1.03
CA ILE A 393 18.16 3.93 1.14
C ILE A 393 17.46 4.67 0.02
N ARG A 394 16.39 5.41 0.38
CA ARG A 394 15.95 6.55 -0.43
C ARG A 394 17.22 7.35 -0.69
N ASP A 395 17.76 7.23 -1.89
CA ASP A 395 18.87 8.00 -2.39
C ASP A 395 18.23 9.12 -3.21
N PRO A 396 17.61 10.12 -2.54
CA PRO A 396 17.01 11.23 -3.24
C PRO A 396 18.12 11.93 -4.00
N LYS A 397 17.87 12.22 -5.27
CA LYS A 397 18.84 12.86 -6.15
C LYS A 397 18.17 13.99 -6.89
N LEU A 398 18.62 15.21 -6.62
CA LEU A 398 18.30 16.41 -7.38
C LEU A 398 19.21 16.47 -8.60
N MET A 399 18.58 16.46 -9.76
CA MET A 399 19.25 16.56 -11.05
C MET A 399 18.45 17.48 -11.96
N HIS A 400 18.96 17.75 -13.15
CA HIS A 400 18.16 18.42 -14.18
C HIS A 400 17.40 17.38 -14.99
N LEU A 401 16.24 17.75 -15.54
CA LEU A 401 15.43 16.88 -16.39
C LEU A 401 16.25 16.29 -17.55
N ARG A 402 17.15 17.07 -18.17
CA ARG A 402 18.08 16.61 -19.21
C ARG A 402 19.01 15.47 -18.78
N THR A 403 19.30 15.36 -17.49
CA THR A 403 20.17 14.31 -16.96
C THR A 403 19.48 12.94 -17.01
N LEU A 404 18.14 12.90 -17.06
CA LEU A 404 17.40 11.66 -17.24
C LEU A 404 17.70 10.98 -18.59
N SER A 405 18.07 11.73 -19.62
CA SER A 405 18.40 11.18 -20.94
C SER A 405 19.82 10.64 -21.07
N THR A 406 20.59 10.61 -19.97
CA THR A 406 21.95 10.08 -19.98
C THR A 406 21.94 8.54 -20.02
N LYS A 407 23.05 7.94 -20.49
CA LYS A 407 23.23 6.47 -20.48
C LYS A 407 23.07 5.84 -19.08
N GLU A 408 23.30 6.62 -18.03
CA GLU A 408 23.16 6.17 -16.64
C GLU A 408 21.69 6.01 -16.20
N HIS A 409 20.75 6.67 -16.90
CA HIS A 409 19.35 6.75 -16.53
C HIS A 409 18.46 6.22 -17.67
N LEU A 410 17.82 7.04 -18.48
CA LEU A 410 16.85 6.64 -19.51
C LEU A 410 17.23 7.20 -20.90
N PRO A 411 18.27 6.64 -21.56
CA PRO A 411 18.77 7.16 -22.83
C PRO A 411 17.78 7.02 -24.01
N GLN A 412 16.71 6.24 -23.84
CA GLN A 412 15.68 6.04 -24.86
C GLN A 412 14.81 7.28 -25.11
N LEU A 413 14.79 8.22 -24.15
CA LEU A 413 13.99 9.45 -24.21
C LEU A 413 14.93 10.65 -24.26
N GLN A 414 14.78 11.53 -25.26
CA GLN A 414 15.53 12.79 -25.32
C GLN A 414 15.03 13.77 -24.25
N PRO A 415 15.83 14.77 -23.87
CA PRO A 415 15.40 15.77 -22.88
C PRO A 415 14.13 16.51 -23.28
N GLN A 416 13.95 16.77 -24.59
CA GLN A 416 12.75 17.41 -25.11
C GLN A 416 11.52 16.52 -24.99
N ASP A 417 11.69 15.20 -25.14
CA ASP A 417 10.60 14.23 -25.01
C ASP A 417 10.04 14.22 -23.59
N TRP A 418 10.93 14.24 -22.58
CA TRP A 418 10.55 14.38 -21.18
C TRP A 418 9.82 15.69 -20.91
N ALA A 419 10.39 16.81 -21.34
CA ALA A 419 9.80 18.12 -21.13
C ALA A 419 8.41 18.20 -21.77
N HIS A 420 8.26 17.70 -23.00
CA HIS A 420 7.00 17.66 -23.72
C HIS A 420 5.96 16.75 -23.04
N ALA A 421 6.35 15.54 -22.64
CA ALA A 421 5.45 14.61 -21.95
C ALA A 421 4.97 15.17 -20.60
N LEU A 422 5.87 15.78 -19.84
CA LEU A 422 5.51 16.46 -18.58
C LEU A 422 4.65 17.69 -18.84
N GLN A 423 4.95 18.48 -19.87
CA GLN A 423 4.15 19.65 -20.24
C GLN A 423 2.72 19.23 -20.61
N TRP A 424 2.55 18.06 -21.21
CA TRP A 424 1.23 17.50 -21.50
C TRP A 424 0.52 16.99 -20.25
N ALA A 425 1.22 16.31 -19.34
CA ALA A 425 0.67 15.88 -18.06
C ALA A 425 0.22 17.06 -17.18
N PHE A 426 0.91 18.19 -17.34
CA PHE A 426 0.74 19.39 -16.54
C PHE A 426 0.50 20.61 -17.44
N HIS A 427 -0.47 20.53 -18.36
CA HIS A 427 -0.69 21.55 -19.38
C HIS A 427 -1.03 22.94 -18.81
N ALA A 428 -1.60 22.99 -17.61
CA ALA A 428 -1.88 24.23 -16.89
C ALA A 428 -0.63 24.84 -16.23
N ALA A 429 0.44 24.06 -16.09
CA ALA A 429 1.69 24.55 -15.55
C ALA A 429 2.45 25.39 -16.62
N PRO A 430 3.12 26.49 -16.23
CA PRO A 430 4.16 27.12 -17.03
C PRO A 430 5.13 26.14 -17.69
N ALA A 431 5.69 26.59 -18.81
CA ALA A 431 6.57 25.82 -19.69
C ALA A 431 7.63 25.03 -18.91
N ILE A 432 7.61 23.71 -19.06
CA ILE A 432 8.61 22.81 -18.51
C ILE A 432 9.80 22.76 -19.46
N ALA A 433 10.99 23.06 -18.95
CA ALA A 433 12.23 23.08 -19.71
C ALA A 433 13.11 21.85 -19.37
N PRO A 434 13.96 21.38 -20.31
CA PRO A 434 14.97 20.36 -20.02
C PRO A 434 15.94 20.69 -18.87
N ASP A 435 16.08 21.97 -18.54
CA ASP A 435 16.95 22.45 -17.46
C ASP A 435 16.23 22.58 -16.11
N ASP A 436 14.92 22.30 -16.05
CA ASP A 436 14.18 22.32 -14.79
C ASP A 436 14.70 21.26 -13.82
N ALA A 437 14.61 21.56 -12.52
CA ALA A 437 15.03 20.67 -11.46
C ALA A 437 14.11 19.45 -11.39
N PHE A 438 14.71 18.28 -11.29
CA PHE A 438 14.08 16.98 -11.16
C PHE A 438 14.65 16.28 -9.93
N LEU A 439 13.82 16.08 -8.91
CA LEU A 439 14.14 15.34 -7.71
C LEU A 439 13.58 13.92 -7.83
N ALA A 440 14.44 12.94 -8.06
CA ALA A 440 14.08 11.54 -7.88
C ALA A 440 14.16 11.22 -6.39
N THR A 441 13.04 10.97 -5.68
CA THR A 441 13.12 10.59 -4.26
C THR A 441 13.71 9.20 -4.05
N ASN A 442 13.72 8.40 -5.11
CA ASN A 442 14.43 7.12 -5.18
C ASN A 442 14.99 6.91 -6.59
N ILE A 443 16.27 7.25 -6.78
CA ILE A 443 16.95 7.11 -8.07
C ILE A 443 16.98 5.67 -8.60
N TYR A 444 16.84 4.66 -7.75
CA TYR A 444 16.79 3.27 -8.19
C TYR A 444 15.54 2.96 -9.00
N VAL A 445 14.43 3.66 -8.79
CA VAL A 445 13.22 3.49 -9.62
C VAL A 445 13.53 3.87 -11.07
N ILE A 446 14.18 5.02 -11.29
CA ILE A 446 14.62 5.47 -12.62
C ILE A 446 15.60 4.45 -13.25
N ARG A 447 16.55 3.93 -12.47
CA ARG A 447 17.49 2.90 -12.96
C ARG A 447 16.78 1.58 -13.30
N SER A 448 15.76 1.20 -12.55
CA SER A 448 14.96 0.01 -12.81
C SER A 448 14.12 0.16 -14.06
N MET A 449 13.57 1.36 -14.32
CA MET A 449 12.92 1.66 -15.60
C MET A 449 13.87 1.45 -16.78
N ARG A 450 15.14 1.87 -16.67
CA ARG A 450 16.14 1.59 -17.70
C ARG A 450 16.24 0.11 -18.02
N ARG A 451 16.38 -0.72 -16.97
CA ARG A 451 16.49 -2.17 -17.11
C ARG A 451 15.22 -2.76 -17.73
N ILE A 452 14.06 -2.24 -17.38
CA ILE A 452 12.78 -2.63 -18.00
C ILE A 452 12.80 -2.31 -19.49
N PHE A 453 13.16 -1.09 -19.90
CA PHE A 453 13.26 -0.72 -21.33
C PHE A 453 14.37 -1.46 -22.09
N GLU A 454 15.43 -1.89 -21.41
CA GLU A 454 16.48 -2.73 -21.99
C GLU A 454 16.05 -4.19 -22.15
N SER A 455 15.13 -4.66 -21.30
CA SER A 455 14.71 -6.07 -21.24
C SER A 455 13.41 -6.36 -21.98
N LEU A 456 12.61 -5.33 -22.29
CA LEU A 456 11.33 -5.45 -22.96
C LEU A 456 11.35 -4.69 -24.28
N THR A 457 10.62 -5.21 -25.26
CA THR A 457 10.34 -4.49 -26.49
C THR A 457 9.42 -3.29 -26.23
N ALA A 458 9.49 -2.29 -27.10
CA ALA A 458 8.60 -1.14 -27.10
C ALA A 458 7.11 -1.54 -27.01
N ARG A 459 6.74 -2.56 -27.78
CA ARG A 459 5.38 -3.10 -27.83
C ARG A 459 4.98 -3.75 -26.50
N GLU A 460 5.84 -4.55 -25.88
CA GLU A 460 5.56 -5.17 -24.58
C GLU A 460 5.37 -4.13 -23.48
N VAL A 461 6.20 -3.07 -23.48
CA VAL A 461 6.02 -1.96 -22.54
C VAL A 461 4.67 -1.28 -22.78
N LEU A 462 4.35 -0.92 -24.02
CA LEU A 462 3.07 -0.30 -24.35
C LEU A 462 1.89 -1.17 -23.91
N PHE A 463 1.89 -2.45 -24.30
CA PHE A 463 0.85 -3.40 -23.90
C PHE A 463 0.74 -3.57 -22.38
N HIS A 464 1.87 -3.61 -21.66
CA HIS A 464 1.85 -3.63 -20.21
C HIS A 464 1.22 -2.35 -19.64
N THR A 465 1.59 -1.16 -20.14
CA THR A 465 1.00 0.10 -19.66
C THR A 465 -0.50 0.20 -19.95
N THR A 466 -0.96 -0.32 -21.09
CA THR A 466 -2.38 -0.42 -21.44
C THR A 466 -3.10 -1.40 -20.51
N LEU A 467 -2.52 -2.57 -20.26
CA LEU A 467 -3.09 -3.54 -19.32
C LEU A 467 -3.16 -2.97 -17.90
N TRP A 468 -2.12 -2.27 -17.45
CA TRP A 468 -2.11 -1.59 -16.16
C TRP A 468 -3.22 -0.55 -16.06
N PHE A 469 -3.35 0.33 -17.06
CA PHE A 469 -4.43 1.31 -17.12
C PHE A 469 -5.81 0.65 -16.97
N LEU A 470 -6.03 -0.45 -17.69
CA LEU A 470 -7.27 -1.21 -17.62
C LEU A 470 -7.48 -1.91 -16.26
N GLN A 471 -6.42 -2.43 -15.63
CA GLN A 471 -6.50 -2.98 -14.28
C GLN A 471 -6.88 -1.92 -13.24
N GLU A 472 -6.36 -0.71 -13.43
CA GLU A 472 -6.58 0.42 -12.51
C GLU A 472 -7.92 1.13 -12.73
N VAL A 473 -8.43 1.23 -13.95
CA VAL A 473 -9.61 2.05 -14.25
C VAL A 473 -10.79 1.20 -14.73
N GLY A 474 -10.52 0.01 -15.29
CA GLY A 474 -11.53 -0.94 -15.74
C GLY A 474 -12.58 -1.31 -14.68
N PRO A 475 -12.22 -1.49 -13.38
CA PRO A 475 -13.21 -1.76 -12.34
C PRO A 475 -14.30 -0.68 -12.22
N LEU A 476 -14.00 0.57 -12.57
CA LEU A 476 -14.96 1.68 -12.56
C LEU A 476 -15.95 1.60 -13.73
N ALA A 477 -15.54 1.04 -14.86
CA ALA A 477 -16.38 0.86 -16.04
C ALA A 477 -17.19 -0.44 -15.97
N SER A 478 -16.58 -1.55 -15.54
CA SER A 478 -17.27 -2.82 -15.42
C SER A 478 -16.72 -3.69 -14.30
N LYS A 479 -17.64 -4.41 -13.67
CA LYS A 479 -17.32 -5.53 -12.78
C LYS A 479 -16.45 -6.58 -13.46
N THR A 480 -16.74 -6.94 -14.71
CA THR A 480 -16.00 -8.00 -15.43
C THR A 480 -14.54 -7.65 -15.70
N LEU A 481 -14.18 -6.36 -15.62
CA LEU A 481 -12.81 -5.88 -15.76
C LEU A 481 -12.07 -5.77 -14.41
N SER A 482 -12.70 -6.16 -13.31
CA SER A 482 -12.09 -6.18 -11.98
C SER A 482 -11.46 -7.53 -11.67
N LEU A 483 -10.17 -7.51 -11.28
CA LEU A 483 -9.42 -8.65 -10.73
C LEU A 483 -10.24 -9.41 -9.67
N PHE A 484 -11.00 -8.67 -8.88
CA PHE A 484 -11.72 -9.19 -7.74
C PHE A 484 -13.05 -9.89 -8.07
N THR A 485 -13.57 -9.74 -9.29
CA THR A 485 -14.77 -10.50 -9.70
C THR A 485 -14.48 -11.96 -10.02
N ALA A 486 -13.24 -12.29 -10.35
CA ALA A 486 -12.79 -13.68 -10.47
C ALA A 486 -12.89 -14.44 -9.12
N LEU A 487 -13.03 -13.74 -7.99
CA LEU A 487 -13.06 -14.31 -6.64
C LEU A 487 -14.47 -14.63 -6.09
N SER A 488 -15.47 -14.74 -6.98
CA SER A 488 -16.92 -15.08 -6.87
C SER A 488 -17.70 -14.93 -5.54
N GLU A 489 -17.16 -15.20 -4.34
CA GLU A 489 -17.81 -14.99 -3.04
C GLU A 489 -17.39 -13.70 -2.32
N ALA A 490 -16.15 -13.22 -2.53
CA ALA A 490 -15.65 -11.98 -1.91
C ALA A 490 -15.93 -10.71 -2.75
N SER A 491 -16.62 -10.84 -3.88
CA SER A 491 -16.71 -9.80 -4.92
C SER A 491 -17.29 -8.47 -4.43
N ASN A 492 -18.28 -8.47 -3.53
CA ASN A 492 -18.88 -7.25 -3.01
C ASN A 492 -17.95 -6.47 -2.07
N MET A 493 -17.24 -7.19 -1.19
CA MET A 493 -16.26 -6.58 -0.29
C MET A 493 -15.12 -5.98 -1.10
N LEU A 494 -14.58 -6.76 -2.04
CA LEU A 494 -13.47 -6.33 -2.89
C LEU A 494 -13.85 -5.21 -3.86
N ASN A 495 -15.09 -5.19 -4.36
CA ASN A 495 -15.59 -4.05 -5.11
C ASN A 495 -15.68 -2.80 -4.24
N SER A 496 -16.10 -2.93 -2.98
CA SER A 496 -16.11 -1.81 -2.03
C SER A 496 -14.70 -1.29 -1.75
N ILE A 497 -13.72 -2.20 -1.66
CA ILE A 497 -12.31 -1.86 -1.51
C ILE A 497 -11.79 -1.10 -2.73
N SER A 498 -11.98 -1.65 -3.92
CA SER A 498 -11.56 -1.00 -5.18
C SER A 498 -12.20 0.38 -5.31
N CYS A 499 -13.52 0.51 -5.12
CA CYS A 499 -14.19 1.80 -5.11
C CYS A 499 -13.62 2.74 -4.04
N GLY A 500 -13.41 2.26 -2.81
CA GLY A 500 -12.88 3.05 -1.71
C GLY A 500 -11.49 3.62 -2.01
N LEU A 501 -10.60 2.80 -2.57
CA LEU A 501 -9.26 3.21 -3.00
C LEU A 501 -9.30 4.20 -4.17
N HIS A 502 -10.22 4.06 -5.12
CA HIS A 502 -10.39 5.03 -6.20
C HIS A 502 -10.90 6.37 -5.70
N ILE A 503 -11.90 6.36 -4.83
CA ILE A 503 -12.45 7.57 -4.23
C ILE A 503 -11.41 8.23 -3.36
N GLU A 504 -10.61 7.49 -2.59
CA GLU A 504 -9.51 8.09 -1.87
C GLU A 504 -8.49 8.72 -2.84
N ALA A 505 -8.02 8.00 -3.87
CA ALA A 505 -6.99 8.51 -4.75
C ALA A 505 -7.38 9.81 -5.46
N VAL A 506 -8.68 10.02 -5.69
CA VAL A 506 -9.23 11.24 -6.27
C VAL A 506 -9.56 12.28 -5.20
N TYR A 507 -10.26 11.90 -4.14
CA TYR A 507 -10.86 12.79 -3.14
C TYR A 507 -10.11 12.85 -1.80
N HIS A 508 -8.86 12.40 -1.73
CA HIS A 508 -8.07 12.32 -0.47
C HIS A 508 -8.13 13.62 0.34
N ALA A 509 -7.95 14.78 -0.29
CA ALA A 509 -7.99 16.07 0.39
C ALA A 509 -9.36 16.41 0.99
N ALA A 510 -10.44 16.02 0.29
CA ALA A 510 -11.79 16.14 0.83
C ALA A 510 -11.97 15.20 2.02
N LEU A 511 -11.52 13.95 1.93
CA LEU A 511 -11.60 12.98 3.04
C LEU A 511 -10.84 13.45 4.29
N VAL A 512 -9.67 14.07 4.12
CA VAL A 512 -8.93 14.70 5.22
C VAL A 512 -9.74 15.82 5.84
N MET A 513 -10.37 16.67 5.02
CA MET A 513 -11.21 17.75 5.54
C MET A 513 -12.44 17.23 6.28
N LYS A 514 -13.05 16.11 5.84
CA LYS A 514 -14.11 15.44 6.61
C LYS A 514 -13.60 15.04 8.00
N SER A 515 -12.44 14.39 8.07
CA SER A 515 -11.85 13.98 9.34
C SER A 515 -11.55 15.19 10.24
N LYS A 516 -11.04 16.29 9.68
CA LYS A 516 -10.86 17.55 10.42
C LYS A 516 -12.18 18.09 11.00
N LEU A 517 -13.30 17.98 10.26
CA LEU A 517 -14.62 18.44 10.68
C LEU A 517 -15.23 17.56 11.78
N GLU A 518 -14.91 16.26 11.78
CA GLU A 518 -15.34 15.32 12.82
C GLU A 518 -14.58 15.55 14.15
N PHE A 519 -13.39 16.11 14.08
CA PHE A 519 -12.60 16.47 15.26
C PHE A 519 -12.99 17.85 15.80
N SER A 520 -13.35 17.89 17.08
CA SER A 520 -13.54 19.13 17.83
C SER A 520 -12.24 19.93 17.94
N ALA A 521 -12.34 21.25 18.16
CA ALA A 521 -11.15 22.10 18.33
C ALA A 521 -10.20 21.61 19.46
N PRO A 522 -10.69 21.16 20.63
CA PRO A 522 -9.85 20.55 21.66
C PRO A 522 -9.13 19.28 21.22
N GLN A 523 -9.81 18.39 20.48
CA GLN A 523 -9.16 17.16 19.96
C GLN A 523 -8.06 17.50 18.95
N ARG A 524 -8.30 18.46 18.04
CA ARG A 524 -7.25 18.94 17.11
C ARG A 524 -6.07 19.57 17.84
N LEU A 525 -6.34 20.27 18.95
CA LEU A 525 -5.31 20.82 19.82
C LEU A 525 -4.49 19.70 20.49
N ALA A 526 -5.15 18.66 21.01
CA ALA A 526 -4.49 17.51 21.62
C ALA A 526 -3.55 16.78 20.64
N VAL A 527 -3.99 16.52 19.40
CA VAL A 527 -3.12 15.96 18.35
C VAL A 527 -1.91 16.86 18.10
N ARG A 528 -2.11 18.18 18.01
CA ARG A 528 -1.02 19.15 17.82
C ARG A 528 -0.02 19.15 18.98
N ASP A 529 -0.50 19.03 20.21
CA ASP A 529 0.36 19.06 21.38
C ASP A 529 1.13 17.74 21.55
N LEU A 530 0.53 16.59 21.20
CA LEU A 530 1.24 15.33 21.02
C LEU A 530 2.40 15.49 20.02
N LEU A 531 2.12 16.04 18.83
CA LEU A 531 3.14 16.26 17.79
C LEU A 531 4.32 17.08 18.30
N ARG A 532 4.02 18.22 18.94
CA ARG A 532 5.04 19.09 19.54
C ARG A 532 5.83 18.38 20.62
N SER A 533 5.17 17.55 21.44
CA SER A 533 5.80 16.78 22.51
C SER A 533 6.83 15.79 21.96
N VAL A 534 6.50 15.05 20.89
CA VAL A 534 7.41 14.08 20.27
C VAL A 534 8.58 14.81 19.57
N ILE A 535 8.30 15.86 18.78
CA ILE A 535 9.34 16.67 18.12
C ILE A 535 10.30 17.30 19.13
N LYS A 536 9.77 17.89 20.22
CA LYS A 536 10.59 18.46 21.30
C LYS A 536 11.50 17.41 21.92
N THR A 537 11.00 16.20 22.10
CA THR A 537 11.78 15.08 22.66
C THR A 537 12.90 14.66 21.71
N ALA A 538 12.66 14.65 20.39
CA ALA A 538 13.70 14.42 19.39
C ALA A 538 14.77 15.51 19.41
N LEU A 539 14.36 16.79 19.44
CA LEU A 539 15.27 17.94 19.55
C LEU A 539 16.15 17.87 20.81
N ASP A 540 15.57 17.51 21.95
CA ASP A 540 16.32 17.37 23.19
C ASP A 540 17.35 16.24 23.10
N ARG A 541 16.99 15.10 22.50
CA ARG A 541 17.95 14.00 22.26
C ARG A 541 19.09 14.41 21.32
N ILE A 542 18.79 15.10 20.23
CA ILE A 542 19.80 15.62 19.29
C ILE A 542 20.79 16.52 20.01
N ARG A 543 20.32 17.42 20.89
CA ARG A 543 21.19 18.32 21.67
C ARG A 543 22.15 17.57 22.59
N THR A 544 21.70 16.46 23.15
CA THR A 544 22.48 15.68 24.13
C THR A 544 23.26 14.51 23.51
N MET A 545 23.16 14.28 22.19
CA MET A 545 23.80 13.16 21.51
C MET A 545 25.35 13.27 21.60
N PRO A 546 26.03 12.39 22.35
CA PRO A 546 27.47 12.53 22.60
C PRO A 546 28.34 12.20 21.38
N GLU A 547 27.86 11.35 20.47
CA GLU A 547 28.56 10.92 19.26
C GLU A 547 28.58 12.00 18.17
N ALA A 548 27.60 12.92 18.21
CA ALA A 548 27.46 13.97 17.21
C ALA A 548 28.29 15.21 17.56
N SER A 549 29.08 15.67 16.60
CA SER A 549 29.81 16.93 16.71
C SER A 549 28.86 18.10 16.99
N HIS A 550 29.36 19.19 17.58
CA HIS A 550 28.55 20.39 17.82
C HIS A 550 27.92 20.93 16.52
N GLN A 551 28.68 20.89 15.40
CA GLN A 551 28.18 21.30 14.09
C GLN A 551 27.05 20.38 13.61
N THR A 552 27.24 19.06 13.69
CA THR A 552 26.21 18.07 13.33
C THR A 552 24.93 18.26 14.13
N ARG A 553 25.04 18.46 15.45
CA ARG A 553 23.89 18.74 16.32
C ARG A 553 23.18 20.03 15.92
N GLY A 554 23.93 21.09 15.62
CA GLY A 554 23.37 22.36 15.15
C GLY A 554 22.60 22.23 13.83
N THR A 555 23.15 21.49 12.86
CA THR A 555 22.49 21.22 11.57
C THR A 555 21.21 20.40 11.75
N LEU A 556 21.27 19.31 12.53
CA LEU A 556 20.10 18.49 12.82
C LEU A 556 19.03 19.30 13.57
N GLU A 557 19.43 20.07 14.59
CA GLU A 557 18.51 20.92 15.33
C GLU A 557 17.83 21.96 14.43
N ALA A 558 18.57 22.59 13.50
CA ALA A 558 17.99 23.53 12.54
C ALA A 558 16.98 22.84 11.61
N ALA A 559 17.30 21.64 11.13
CA ALA A 559 16.40 20.84 10.30
C ALA A 559 15.08 20.54 11.03
N PHE A 560 15.19 20.02 12.26
CA PHE A 560 14.06 19.61 13.07
C PHE A 560 13.23 20.77 13.61
N LYS A 561 13.85 21.92 13.91
CA LYS A 561 13.11 23.13 14.30
C LYS A 561 12.18 23.61 13.21
N ASN A 562 12.55 23.38 11.95
CA ASN A 562 11.76 23.73 10.78
C ASN A 562 10.80 22.61 10.36
N THR A 563 10.94 21.40 10.90
CA THR A 563 10.01 20.31 10.62
C THR A 563 8.65 20.65 11.19
N SER A 564 7.67 20.81 10.31
CA SER A 564 6.28 20.94 10.71
C SER A 564 5.62 19.56 10.74
N ALA A 565 4.56 19.40 11.53
CA ALA A 565 3.76 18.19 11.47
C ALA A 565 2.29 18.57 11.46
N THR A 566 1.52 17.95 10.59
CA THR A 566 0.09 18.25 10.47
C THR A 566 -0.73 17.04 10.06
N ALA A 567 -1.89 16.92 10.68
CA ALA A 567 -2.95 16.00 10.27
C ALA A 567 -3.89 16.62 9.23
N TRP A 568 -3.86 17.95 9.08
CA TRP A 568 -4.85 18.67 8.30
C TRP A 568 -4.24 19.90 7.60
N PRO A 569 -4.79 20.37 6.48
CA PRO A 569 -4.41 21.67 5.94
C PRO A 569 -4.66 22.79 6.96
N TRP A 570 -3.67 23.68 7.11
CA TRP A 570 -3.79 24.87 7.96
C TRP A 570 -4.65 25.94 7.25
N GLY A 571 -5.66 26.47 7.95
CA GLY A 571 -6.63 27.44 7.43
C GLY A 571 -8.10 27.03 7.65
N GLU A 572 -8.97 28.01 7.87
CA GLU A 572 -10.43 27.84 8.00
C GLU A 572 -11.13 27.75 6.61
N LEU A 573 -12.46 27.55 6.62
CA LEU A 573 -13.49 27.49 5.56
C LEU A 573 -13.12 27.84 4.10
N SER A 574 -12.20 28.77 3.87
CA SER A 574 -11.53 28.99 2.58
C SER A 574 -11.04 27.69 1.91
N VAL A 575 -10.56 26.70 2.68
CA VAL A 575 -10.12 25.41 2.14
C VAL A 575 -11.27 24.64 1.50
N LEU A 576 -12.49 24.66 2.07
CA LEU A 576 -13.63 23.96 1.47
C LEU A 576 -14.01 24.58 0.12
N LYS A 577 -14.03 25.91 0.03
CA LYS A 577 -14.28 26.60 -1.25
C LYS A 577 -13.18 26.31 -2.28
N SER A 578 -11.92 26.27 -1.85
CA SER A 578 -10.80 25.87 -2.71
C SER A 578 -10.93 24.43 -3.19
N LEU A 579 -11.40 23.51 -2.34
CA LEU A 579 -11.64 22.12 -2.73
C LEU A 579 -12.84 22.00 -3.68
N GLU A 580 -13.91 22.74 -3.46
CA GLU A 580 -15.05 22.80 -4.39
C GLU A 580 -14.62 23.30 -5.76
N HIS A 581 -13.78 24.34 -5.80
CA HIS A 581 -13.19 24.83 -7.04
C HIS A 581 -12.26 23.78 -7.68
N TYR A 582 -11.43 23.13 -6.87
CA TYR A 582 -10.45 22.12 -7.31
C TYR A 582 -11.08 20.88 -7.91
N TYR A 583 -12.17 20.37 -7.33
CA TYR A 583 -12.88 19.20 -7.83
C TYR A 583 -13.96 19.55 -8.86
N GLY A 584 -14.20 20.84 -9.06
CA GLY A 584 -15.14 21.35 -10.05
C GLY A 584 -16.60 21.16 -9.65
N PRO A 585 -17.53 21.66 -10.48
CA PRO A 585 -18.95 21.51 -10.22
C PRO A 585 -19.32 20.04 -10.04
N THR A 586 -20.26 19.75 -9.15
CA THR A 586 -20.80 18.40 -8.96
C THR A 586 -21.60 18.04 -10.21
N ASN A 587 -21.22 16.95 -10.89
CA ASN A 587 -22.15 16.32 -11.80
C ASN A 587 -23.23 15.64 -10.95
N THR A 588 -24.44 16.17 -10.94
CA THR A 588 -25.51 15.68 -10.08
C THR A 588 -26.10 14.35 -10.56
N ALA A 589 -25.78 13.94 -11.80
CA ALA A 589 -26.22 12.70 -12.40
C ALA A 589 -25.13 12.14 -13.33
N PRO A 590 -24.00 11.67 -12.78
CA PRO A 590 -23.02 10.99 -13.61
C PRO A 590 -23.66 9.76 -14.24
N ARG A 591 -23.43 9.57 -15.54
CA ARG A 591 -23.92 8.39 -16.26
C ARG A 591 -23.32 7.12 -15.65
N SER A 592 -22.06 7.19 -15.24
CA SER A 592 -21.35 6.11 -14.57
C SER A 592 -20.19 6.56 -13.69
N ALA A 593 -19.61 5.58 -12.98
CA ALA A 593 -18.46 5.81 -12.12
C ALA A 593 -17.21 6.17 -12.92
N PHE A 594 -17.04 5.58 -14.13
CA PHE A 594 -15.95 5.94 -15.03
C PHE A 594 -16.07 7.38 -15.53
N ASP A 595 -17.25 7.79 -16.01
CA ASP A 595 -17.49 9.15 -16.50
C ASP A 595 -17.26 10.20 -15.41
N GLU A 596 -17.72 9.93 -14.19
CA GLU A 596 -17.48 10.80 -13.04
C GLU A 596 -15.98 10.89 -12.74
N TRP A 597 -15.29 9.75 -12.64
CA TRP A 597 -13.85 9.69 -12.41
C TRP A 597 -13.07 10.48 -13.48
N LEU A 598 -13.39 10.27 -14.75
CA LEU A 598 -12.74 10.92 -15.87
C LEU A 598 -12.96 12.44 -15.84
N SER A 599 -14.20 12.87 -15.60
CA SER A 599 -14.55 14.29 -15.50
C SER A 599 -13.75 14.98 -14.38
N ILE A 600 -13.63 14.34 -13.22
CA ILE A 600 -12.87 14.92 -12.10
C ILE A 600 -11.39 14.95 -12.42
N ARG A 601 -10.82 13.89 -13.00
CA ARG A 601 -9.40 13.83 -13.36
C ARG A 601 -9.03 14.93 -14.35
N LEU A 602 -9.81 15.09 -15.43
CA LEU A 602 -9.60 16.16 -16.40
C LEU A 602 -9.67 17.54 -15.75
N HIS A 603 -10.59 17.74 -14.81
CA HIS A 603 -10.73 19.01 -14.09
C HIS A 603 -9.55 19.27 -13.14
N VAL A 604 -9.16 18.27 -12.34
CA VAL A 604 -8.03 18.33 -11.40
C VAL A 604 -6.71 18.61 -12.12
N GLN A 605 -6.51 18.05 -13.30
CA GLN A 605 -5.31 18.29 -14.12
C GLN A 605 -5.14 19.76 -14.50
N ASN A 606 -6.23 20.52 -14.64
CA ASN A 606 -6.16 21.96 -14.89
C ASN A 606 -5.57 22.76 -13.73
N PHE A 607 -5.42 22.15 -12.55
CA PHE A 607 -4.80 22.75 -11.38
C PHE A 607 -3.43 22.16 -11.07
N ALA A 608 -2.95 21.22 -11.87
CA ALA A 608 -1.65 20.62 -11.63
C ALA A 608 -0.56 21.68 -11.86
N GLY A 609 0.24 21.93 -10.82
CA GLY A 609 1.24 23.01 -10.81
C GLY A 609 0.74 24.37 -10.29
N ASP A 610 -0.53 24.48 -9.85
CA ASP A 610 -1.00 25.60 -9.03
C ASP A 610 -0.33 25.52 -7.66
N ARG A 611 0.52 26.50 -7.35
CA ARG A 611 1.33 26.54 -6.13
C ARG A 611 0.48 26.59 -4.86
N ASP A 612 -0.58 27.38 -4.86
CA ASP A 612 -1.40 27.61 -3.68
C ASP A 612 -2.29 26.41 -3.37
N LEU A 613 -2.71 25.70 -4.41
CA LEU A 613 -3.53 24.52 -4.27
C LEU A 613 -2.69 23.26 -4.02
N ALA A 614 -1.55 23.11 -4.72
CA ALA A 614 -0.56 22.05 -4.49
C ALA A 614 -0.13 21.97 -3.02
N THR A 615 0.18 23.13 -2.44
CA THR A 615 0.60 23.22 -1.03
C THR A 615 -0.53 22.89 -0.04
N LYS A 616 -1.80 23.12 -0.40
CA LYS A 616 -2.97 22.95 0.49
C LYS A 616 -3.67 21.59 0.34
N VAL A 617 -3.62 20.97 -0.83
CA VAL A 617 -4.53 19.87 -1.22
C VAL A 617 -3.78 18.56 -1.44
N PHE A 618 -2.61 18.58 -2.11
CA PHE A 618 -2.02 17.39 -2.72
C PHE A 618 -1.13 16.54 -1.80
N ARG A 619 -1.05 16.84 -0.51
CA ARG A 619 0.05 16.33 0.33
C ARG A 619 -0.21 15.00 1.00
N ILE A 620 -1.47 14.61 1.21
CA ILE A 620 -1.78 13.52 2.14
C ILE A 620 -1.95 12.21 1.39
N GLU A 621 -0.89 11.40 1.41
CA GLU A 621 -0.84 10.03 0.89
C GLU A 621 -1.57 9.07 1.86
N SER A 622 -2.78 8.63 1.55
CA SER A 622 -3.51 7.72 2.47
C SER A 622 -2.94 6.30 2.57
N SER A 623 -2.05 5.91 1.67
CA SER A 623 -1.43 4.57 1.69
C SER A 623 -0.48 4.38 2.87
N ARG A 624 -0.30 5.40 3.71
CA ARG A 624 0.42 5.30 4.98
C ARG A 624 -0.35 5.99 6.09
N LEU A 625 -0.08 5.59 7.33
CA LEU A 625 -0.63 6.25 8.52
C LEU A 625 -0.03 7.65 8.71
N ALA A 626 1.25 7.79 8.41
CA ALA A 626 1.93 9.05 8.31
C ALA A 626 3.04 8.97 7.26
N ASN A 627 3.48 10.12 6.75
CA ASN A 627 4.58 10.20 5.81
C ASN A 627 5.37 11.48 6.05
N TYR A 628 6.68 11.36 6.18
CA TYR A 628 7.59 12.49 6.10
C TYR A 628 7.83 12.91 4.66
N ASP A 629 7.42 14.14 4.36
CA ASP A 629 7.72 14.82 3.11
C ASP A 629 9.06 15.54 3.20
N LEU A 630 10.02 15.01 2.45
CA LEU A 630 11.40 15.47 2.44
C LEU A 630 11.55 16.91 1.92
N ILE A 631 10.73 17.31 0.95
CA ILE A 631 10.89 18.58 0.22
C ILE A 631 10.34 19.73 1.05
N ASP A 632 9.17 19.49 1.63
CA ASP A 632 8.47 20.48 2.43
C ASP A 632 8.85 20.42 3.91
N ASN A 633 9.69 19.46 4.30
CA ASN A 633 10.07 19.17 5.67
C ASN A 633 8.83 19.13 6.59
N VAL A 634 7.83 18.34 6.17
CA VAL A 634 6.56 18.20 6.90
C VAL A 634 6.22 16.74 7.14
N ILE A 635 5.80 16.42 8.34
CA ILE A 635 5.20 15.12 8.67
C ILE A 635 3.69 15.24 8.47
N LEU A 636 3.16 14.41 7.59
CA LEU A 636 1.77 14.40 7.21
C LEU A 636 1.10 13.19 7.85
N ILE A 637 -0.02 13.40 8.53
CA ILE A 637 -0.76 12.34 9.23
C ILE A 637 -2.06 12.11 8.48
N CYS A 638 -2.33 10.86 8.15
CA CYS A 638 -3.52 10.48 7.44
C CYS A 638 -4.71 10.37 8.38
N ALA A 639 -5.91 10.61 7.86
CA ALA A 639 -7.15 10.53 8.64
C ALA A 639 -7.31 9.17 9.34
N ALA A 640 -6.89 8.07 8.70
CA ALA A 640 -6.92 6.73 9.27
C ALA A 640 -6.00 6.55 10.49
N ALA A 641 -4.91 7.32 10.62
CA ALA A 641 -4.06 7.28 11.80
C ALA A 641 -4.68 7.99 13.01
N LEU A 642 -5.78 8.70 12.80
CA LEU A 642 -6.52 9.43 13.83
C LEU A 642 -7.73 8.64 14.33
N THR A 643 -7.77 7.33 14.03
CA THR A 643 -8.76 6.40 14.54
C THR A 643 -8.10 5.26 15.30
N ALA A 644 -8.86 4.55 16.14
CA ALA A 644 -8.38 3.37 16.84
C ALA A 644 -7.91 2.29 15.83
N PRO A 645 -6.85 1.51 16.13
CA PRO A 645 -6.08 1.50 17.38
C PRO A 645 -4.95 2.53 17.42
N PHE A 646 -4.79 3.38 16.40
CA PHE A 646 -3.69 4.33 16.30
C PHE A 646 -3.91 5.56 17.20
N TYR A 647 -5.12 6.08 17.24
CA TYR A 647 -5.45 7.23 18.09
C TYR A 647 -6.81 7.07 18.74
N TYR A 648 -6.89 7.49 20.00
CA TYR A 648 -8.09 7.44 20.82
C TYR A 648 -8.38 8.85 21.33
N THR A 649 -9.50 9.41 20.89
CA THR A 649 -9.90 10.78 21.24
C THR A 649 -10.14 10.97 22.75
N SER A 650 -10.59 9.91 23.41
CA SER A 650 -10.91 9.84 24.84
C SER A 650 -10.13 8.71 25.52
N GLY A 651 -9.00 8.31 24.93
CA GLY A 651 -8.09 7.31 25.49
C GLY A 651 -7.14 7.90 26.54
N THR A 652 -6.40 7.02 27.21
CA THR A 652 -5.33 7.43 28.14
C THR A 652 -4.10 7.92 27.39
N SER A 653 -3.21 8.63 28.07
CA SER A 653 -1.96 9.10 27.45
C SER A 653 -1.08 7.94 27.03
N ALA A 654 -1.04 6.85 27.79
CA ALA A 654 -0.38 5.62 27.36
C ALA A 654 -0.86 5.12 25.99
N MET A 655 -2.18 5.13 25.75
CA MET A 655 -2.76 4.71 24.47
C MET A 655 -2.39 5.67 23.34
N VAL A 656 -2.51 6.98 23.58
CA VAL A 656 -2.24 8.02 22.58
C VAL A 656 -0.76 8.06 22.17
N TYR A 657 0.15 8.01 23.14
CA TYR A 657 1.58 8.02 22.86
C TYR A 657 2.08 6.66 22.34
N GLY A 658 1.51 5.55 22.81
CA GLY A 658 1.86 4.21 22.31
C GLY A 658 1.40 4.00 20.87
N GLY A 659 0.23 4.52 20.51
CA GLY A 659 -0.29 4.50 19.13
C GLY A 659 0.30 5.62 18.28
N LEU A 660 -0.42 6.72 18.12
CA LEU A 660 -0.04 7.82 17.23
C LEU A 660 1.33 8.40 17.57
N GLY A 661 1.68 8.51 18.86
CA GLY A 661 2.99 9.01 19.27
C GLY A 661 4.16 8.21 18.70
N SER A 662 4.06 6.88 18.63
CA SER A 662 5.10 6.00 18.09
C SER A 662 5.21 6.09 16.56
N ILE A 663 4.06 6.21 15.86
CA ILE A 663 4.01 6.47 14.41
C ILE A 663 4.72 7.78 14.08
N LEU A 664 4.43 8.84 14.85
CA LEU A 664 5.08 10.15 14.67
C LEU A 664 6.57 10.10 14.96
N GLY A 665 6.96 9.37 16.00
CA GLY A 665 8.36 9.12 16.29
C GLY A 665 9.07 8.41 15.13
N ALA A 666 8.40 7.45 14.47
CA ALA A 666 8.97 6.73 13.33
C ALA A 666 9.16 7.65 12.12
N GLU A 667 8.20 8.52 11.82
CA GLU A 667 8.36 9.54 10.76
C GLU A 667 9.46 10.56 11.09
N ILE A 668 9.60 10.95 12.35
CA ILE A 668 10.73 11.76 12.83
C ILE A 668 12.05 11.03 12.58
N ALA A 669 12.13 9.74 12.87
CA ALA A 669 13.32 8.94 12.60
C ALA A 669 13.59 8.79 11.09
N HIS A 670 12.55 8.73 10.25
CA HIS A 670 12.68 8.75 8.80
C HIS A 670 13.32 10.03 8.27
N THR A 671 13.10 11.18 8.94
CA THR A 671 13.78 12.42 8.56
C THR A 671 15.29 12.27 8.76
N LEU A 672 15.76 11.71 9.88
CA LEU A 672 17.19 11.48 10.14
C LEU A 672 17.84 10.60 9.08
N HIS A 673 17.10 9.62 8.56
CA HIS A 673 17.60 8.73 7.51
C HIS A 673 17.70 9.42 6.15
N SER A 674 16.74 10.29 5.82
CA SER A 674 16.62 10.90 4.48
C SER A 674 17.38 12.24 4.37
N PHE A 675 17.61 12.91 5.50
CA PHE A 675 18.21 14.25 5.56
C PHE A 675 19.66 14.34 5.07
N PRO A 676 20.57 13.38 5.33
CA PRO A 676 21.95 13.45 4.84
C PRO A 676 22.06 13.49 3.30
N ALA A 677 21.12 12.86 2.59
CA ALA A 677 21.11 12.87 1.13
C ALA A 677 20.76 14.25 0.57
N LEU A 678 19.82 14.98 1.19
CA LEU A 678 19.55 16.38 0.84
C LEU A 678 20.73 17.30 1.17
N LEU A 679 21.31 17.12 2.36
CA LEU A 679 22.45 17.93 2.79
C LEU A 679 23.63 17.75 1.83
N LYS A 680 23.84 16.57 1.25
CA LYS A 680 24.93 16.36 0.28
C LYS A 680 24.79 17.23 -0.97
N GLU A 681 23.56 17.51 -1.40
CA GLU A 681 23.30 18.30 -2.61
C GLU A 681 23.21 19.80 -2.33
N GLU A 682 22.64 20.22 -1.20
CA GLU A 682 22.76 21.62 -0.76
C GLU A 682 24.18 21.97 -0.31
N ALA A 683 24.95 20.98 0.16
CA ALA A 683 26.24 21.19 0.79
C ALA A 683 27.43 20.67 -0.03
N GLN A 684 27.66 21.33 -1.17
CA GLN A 684 29.03 21.72 -1.55
C GLN A 684 29.74 22.60 -0.47
N ILE A 685 29.17 22.72 0.75
CA ILE A 685 29.53 23.64 1.83
C ILE A 685 29.77 22.92 3.19
N LEU A 686 29.39 21.65 3.39
CA LEU A 686 29.50 20.99 4.72
C LEU A 686 30.28 19.66 4.66
N PRO A 687 31.60 19.68 4.99
CA PRO A 687 32.42 18.47 5.17
C PRO A 687 31.91 17.48 6.23
N SER A 688 30.93 17.88 7.05
CA SER A 688 30.39 17.07 8.17
C SER A 688 29.33 16.02 7.76
N GLY A 689 28.89 16.01 6.49
CA GLY A 689 27.86 15.08 6.00
C GLY A 689 28.29 13.61 6.01
N GLU A 690 29.55 13.33 5.64
CA GLU A 690 30.09 11.97 5.59
C GLU A 690 30.16 11.33 6.98
N ARG A 691 30.54 12.10 8.00
CA ARG A 691 30.60 11.61 9.38
C ARG A 691 29.21 11.35 9.97
N LEU A 692 28.20 12.13 9.58
CA LEU A 692 26.81 11.86 9.96
C LEU A 692 26.32 10.56 9.31
N LEU A 693 26.64 10.34 8.04
CA LEU A 693 26.37 9.07 7.36
C LEU A 693 27.10 7.90 8.04
N GLU A 694 28.34 8.06 8.46
CA GLU A 694 29.07 7.04 9.22
C GLU A 694 28.43 6.74 10.58
N ILE A 695 27.92 7.75 11.30
CA ILE A 695 27.18 7.52 12.55
C ILE A 695 25.88 6.76 12.26
N LEU A 696 25.12 7.19 11.25
CA LEU A 696 23.85 6.56 10.87
C LEU A 696 24.03 5.16 10.27
N TRP A 697 25.14 4.92 9.56
CA TRP A 697 25.53 3.61 9.02
C TRP A 697 26.25 2.75 10.05
N GLY A 698 26.85 3.33 11.10
CA GLY A 698 27.35 2.60 12.28
C GLY A 698 26.24 1.88 13.04
N ILE A 699 24.99 2.32 12.85
CA ILE A 699 23.74 1.66 13.28
C ILE A 699 23.36 0.49 12.32
N SER A 700 24.23 0.11 11.38
CA SER A 700 24.06 -0.95 10.37
C SER A 700 23.43 -2.26 10.85
N PRO A 701 23.72 -2.79 12.06
CA PRO A 701 23.06 -4.00 12.55
C PRO A 701 21.53 -3.86 12.65
N CYS A 702 21.02 -2.64 12.84
CA CYS A 702 19.59 -2.32 12.91
C CYS A 702 19.01 -1.91 11.56
N ASN A 703 19.86 -1.40 10.65
CA ASN A 703 19.45 -1.06 9.28
C ASN A 703 19.37 -2.28 8.36
N ALA A 704 20.05 -3.40 8.68
CA ALA A 704 20.07 -4.60 7.84
C ALA A 704 18.68 -5.26 7.68
N THR A 705 17.75 -5.01 8.61
CA THR A 705 16.35 -5.44 8.51
C THR A 705 15.48 -4.19 8.38
N TYR A 706 15.16 -3.85 7.13
CA TYR A 706 14.50 -2.61 6.75
C TYR A 706 13.16 -2.41 7.49
N GLY A 707 13.00 -1.24 8.12
CA GLY A 707 11.83 -0.89 8.94
C GLY A 707 12.07 -0.94 10.46
N LEU A 708 13.13 -1.62 10.92
CA LEU A 708 13.40 -1.72 12.36
C LEU A 708 13.90 -0.40 12.98
N PHE A 709 14.83 0.30 12.32
CA PHE A 709 15.37 1.55 12.88
C PHE A 709 14.29 2.60 13.15
N PRO A 710 13.42 2.96 12.18
CA PRO A 710 12.33 3.91 12.44
C PRO A 710 11.39 3.45 13.56
N ALA A 711 11.06 2.15 13.63
CA ALA A 711 10.21 1.62 14.69
C ALA A 711 10.86 1.71 16.09
N VAL A 712 12.15 1.36 16.21
CA VAL A 712 12.92 1.43 17.46
C VAL A 712 13.07 2.89 17.92
N ALA A 713 13.58 3.76 17.04
CA ALA A 713 13.79 5.16 17.35
C ALA A 713 12.45 5.86 17.62
N GLY A 714 11.41 5.55 16.85
CA GLY A 714 10.08 6.09 17.03
C GLY A 714 9.45 5.70 18.36
N LEU A 715 9.54 4.44 18.76
CA LEU A 715 9.09 3.97 20.06
C LEU A 715 9.86 4.64 21.20
N GLN A 716 11.18 4.78 21.09
CA GLN A 716 12.02 5.46 22.08
C GLN A 716 11.61 6.93 22.27
N LEU A 717 11.38 7.65 21.17
CA LEU A 717 10.95 9.04 21.18
C LEU A 717 9.56 9.18 21.81
N ALA A 718 8.62 8.34 21.40
CA ALA A 718 7.26 8.33 21.93
C ALA A 718 7.22 8.00 23.42
N HIS A 719 7.97 6.99 23.86
CA HIS A 719 8.05 6.59 25.28
C HIS A 719 8.67 7.70 26.13
N SER A 720 9.76 8.32 25.64
CA SER A 720 10.41 9.43 26.35
C SER A 720 9.46 10.63 26.47
N ALA A 721 8.67 10.91 25.44
CA ALA A 721 7.67 11.96 25.45
C ALA A 721 6.51 11.63 26.41
N TYR A 722 6.04 10.37 26.42
CA TYR A 722 5.02 9.86 27.34
C TYR A 722 5.46 9.96 28.79
N VAL A 723 6.68 9.52 29.12
CA VAL A 723 7.22 9.59 30.49
C VAL A 723 7.25 11.03 30.99
N ARG A 724 7.67 11.99 30.16
CA ARG A 724 7.66 13.43 30.49
C ARG A 724 6.25 13.96 30.72
N PHE A 725 5.30 13.56 29.88
CA PHE A 725 3.89 13.93 30.03
C PHE A 725 3.31 13.37 31.34
N ARG A 726 3.55 12.09 31.62
CA ARG A 726 3.06 11.39 32.82
C ARG A 726 3.60 12.00 34.13
N TYR A 727 4.79 12.59 34.13
CA TYR A 727 5.26 13.31 35.31
C TYR A 727 4.50 14.62 35.58
N ALA A 728 3.81 15.16 34.56
CA ALA A 728 2.98 16.35 34.69
C ALA A 728 1.52 16.02 34.99
N GLU A 729 1.02 14.85 34.57
CA GLU A 729 -0.37 14.41 34.74
C GLU A 729 -0.46 12.94 35.17
N ASP A 730 -1.25 12.65 36.20
CA ASP A 730 -1.49 11.28 36.65
C ASP A 730 -2.26 10.48 35.58
N ASP A 731 -1.63 9.42 35.04
CA ASP A 731 -2.28 8.56 34.06
C ASP A 731 -3.28 7.61 34.74
N VAL A 732 -4.46 7.51 34.15
CA VAL A 732 -5.60 6.79 34.73
C VAL A 732 -5.56 5.33 34.28
N PRO A 733 -5.56 4.34 35.19
CA PRO A 733 -5.62 2.93 34.80
C PRO A 733 -6.89 2.59 34.00
N LEU A 734 -6.77 1.65 33.07
CA LEU A 734 -7.91 1.17 32.28
C LEU A 734 -8.75 0.19 33.11
N ALA A 735 -10.06 0.42 33.18
CA ALA A 735 -10.96 -0.38 34.04
C ALA A 735 -10.89 -1.89 33.72
N LEU A 736 -10.84 -2.23 32.43
CA LEU A 736 -10.78 -3.61 31.95
C LEU A 736 -9.36 -4.18 31.90
N LEU A 737 -8.32 -3.35 32.05
CA LEU A 737 -6.91 -3.75 32.10
C LEU A 737 -6.28 -3.42 33.46
N LYS A 738 -7.04 -3.51 34.56
CA LYS A 738 -6.58 -3.11 35.91
C LYS A 738 -5.29 -3.83 36.39
N ASN A 739 -4.96 -4.97 35.79
CA ASN A 739 -3.75 -5.74 36.08
C ASN A 739 -2.52 -5.24 35.29
N TYR A 740 -2.70 -4.30 34.38
CA TYR A 740 -1.65 -3.70 33.59
C TYR A 740 -1.45 -2.24 34.00
N THR A 741 -0.19 -1.88 34.19
CA THR A 741 0.21 -0.49 34.41
C THR A 741 0.03 0.32 33.12
N ALA A 742 -0.10 1.64 33.24
CA ALA A 742 -0.16 2.53 32.08
C ALA A 742 1.06 2.37 31.14
N GLU A 743 2.25 2.09 31.68
CA GLU A 743 3.44 1.82 30.86
C GLU A 743 3.37 0.49 30.10
N GLN A 744 2.79 -0.56 30.69
CA GLN A 744 2.51 -1.81 29.96
C GLN A 744 1.49 -1.57 28.84
N VAL A 745 0.43 -0.79 29.11
CA VAL A 745 -0.57 -0.40 28.11
C VAL A 745 0.05 0.39 26.96
N PHE A 746 1.03 1.27 27.23
CA PHE A 746 1.77 1.98 26.19
C PHE A 746 2.44 1.00 25.21
N PHE A 747 3.17 -0.01 25.71
CA PHE A 747 3.82 -1.01 24.86
C PHE A 747 2.83 -1.91 24.14
N MET A 748 1.76 -2.32 24.82
CA MET A 748 0.69 -3.10 24.20
C MET A 748 0.02 -2.33 23.06
N THR A 749 -0.23 -1.03 23.25
CA THR A 749 -0.82 -0.16 22.23
C THR A 749 0.09 -0.03 21.02
N PHE A 750 1.39 0.21 21.23
CA PHE A 750 2.37 0.25 20.15
C PHE A 750 2.32 -1.03 19.31
N CYS A 751 2.42 -2.20 19.93
CA CYS A 751 2.40 -3.45 19.19
C CYS A 751 1.03 -3.72 18.54
N LEU A 752 -0.07 -3.28 19.16
CA LEU A 752 -1.40 -3.38 18.57
C LEU A 752 -1.50 -2.62 17.24
N THR A 753 -0.81 -1.49 17.10
CA THR A 753 -0.77 -0.74 15.82
C THR A 753 -0.02 -1.48 14.71
N LEU A 754 0.86 -2.40 15.07
CA LEU A 754 1.64 -3.21 14.14
C LEU A 754 0.97 -4.54 13.80
N CYS A 755 -0.11 -4.91 14.50
CA CYS A 755 -0.82 -6.15 14.27
C CYS A 755 -1.50 -6.11 12.90
N ASP A 756 -0.74 -6.48 11.88
CA ASP A 756 -1.24 -6.74 10.54
C ASP A 756 -1.59 -8.23 10.39
N TYR A 757 -2.55 -8.51 9.53
CA TYR A 757 -2.98 -9.87 9.17
C TYR A 757 -2.01 -10.53 8.18
N ASP A 758 -0.88 -9.89 7.86
CA ASP A 758 0.05 -10.37 6.85
C ASP A 758 0.37 -11.88 7.03
N TYR A 759 0.21 -12.62 5.93
CA TYR A 759 0.37 -14.07 5.83
C TYR A 759 1.75 -14.52 6.34
N ASN A 760 2.76 -13.64 6.27
CA ASN A 760 3.98 -13.75 7.05
C ASN A 760 3.71 -13.40 8.52
N ARG A 761 2.99 -14.29 9.23
CA ARG A 761 2.58 -14.20 10.66
C ARG A 761 3.69 -13.83 11.66
N GLY A 762 4.94 -13.74 11.21
CA GLY A 762 6.10 -13.30 11.97
C GLY A 762 6.49 -11.85 11.79
N TRP A 763 6.23 -11.16 10.67
CA TRP A 763 6.86 -9.86 10.40
C TRP A 763 6.40 -8.77 11.37
N ALA A 764 5.09 -8.56 11.49
CA ALA A 764 4.49 -7.61 12.44
C ALA A 764 4.98 -7.89 13.88
N SER A 765 4.93 -9.16 14.29
CA SER A 765 5.42 -9.60 15.60
C SER A 765 6.92 -9.33 15.75
N GLN A 766 7.72 -9.56 14.71
CA GLN A 766 9.16 -9.32 14.71
C GLN A 766 9.49 -7.83 14.83
N ILE A 767 8.78 -6.94 14.12
CA ILE A 767 8.95 -5.48 14.28
C ILE A 767 8.62 -5.08 15.71
N CYS A 768 7.44 -5.48 16.22
CA CYS A 768 7.03 -5.20 17.59
C CYS A 768 8.10 -5.68 18.58
N ASN A 769 8.50 -6.96 18.48
CA ASN A 769 9.48 -7.57 19.37
C ASN A 769 10.84 -6.88 19.30
N HIS A 770 11.31 -6.58 18.10
CA HIS A 770 12.56 -5.84 17.94
C HIS A 770 12.48 -4.44 18.54
N ALA A 771 11.42 -3.69 18.28
CA ALA A 771 11.29 -2.34 18.80
C ALA A 771 11.28 -2.33 20.34
N VAL A 772 10.47 -3.18 20.98
CA VAL A 772 10.34 -3.16 22.45
C VAL A 772 11.56 -3.75 23.18
N LYS A 773 12.23 -4.78 22.63
CA LYS A 773 13.42 -5.37 23.29
C LYS A 773 14.62 -4.41 23.34
N HIS A 774 14.66 -3.40 22.46
CA HIS A 774 15.68 -2.35 22.46
C HIS A 774 15.39 -1.23 23.48
N LEU A 775 14.31 -1.33 24.25
CA LEU A 775 13.95 -0.35 25.25
C LEU A 775 13.98 -0.99 26.66
N PRO A 776 14.98 -0.70 27.50
CA PRO A 776 15.06 -1.28 28.85
C PRO A 776 13.83 -1.03 29.73
N ALA A 777 13.07 0.05 29.44
CA ALA A 777 11.80 0.31 30.10
C ALA A 777 10.80 -0.84 29.91
N PHE A 778 10.72 -1.45 28.72
CA PHE A 778 9.85 -2.59 28.45
C PHE A 778 10.14 -3.77 29.38
N ALA A 779 11.40 -4.21 29.43
CA ALA A 779 11.80 -5.35 30.26
C ALA A 779 11.51 -5.10 31.74
N ARG A 780 11.68 -3.86 32.22
CA ARG A 780 11.28 -3.46 33.58
C ARG A 780 9.76 -3.49 33.77
N SER A 781 8.98 -2.94 32.84
CA SER A 781 7.52 -2.87 32.97
C SER A 781 6.85 -4.25 32.96
N PHE A 782 7.44 -5.24 32.30
CA PHE A 782 6.94 -6.63 32.25
C PHE A 782 7.70 -7.60 33.17
N ASN A 783 8.66 -7.12 33.97
CA ASN A 783 9.51 -7.94 34.83
C ASN A 783 10.19 -9.10 34.08
N CYS A 784 10.70 -8.82 32.87
CA CYS A 784 11.35 -9.84 32.08
C CYS A 784 12.69 -10.25 32.68
N PRO A 785 12.95 -11.56 32.84
CA PRO A 785 14.21 -12.02 33.38
C PRO A 785 15.34 -11.78 32.37
N PRO A 786 16.59 -11.53 32.80
CA PRO A 786 17.70 -11.18 31.91
C PRO A 786 17.97 -12.16 30.77
N GLU A 787 17.65 -13.44 30.97
CA GLU A 787 17.79 -14.53 30.01
C GLU A 787 16.62 -14.65 29.02
N SER A 788 15.56 -13.85 29.18
CA SER A 788 14.41 -13.89 28.28
C SER A 788 14.75 -13.33 26.90
N LEU A 789 14.06 -13.81 25.87
CA LEU A 789 14.25 -13.34 24.49
C LEU A 789 14.01 -11.83 24.34
N MET A 790 13.11 -11.29 25.16
CA MET A 790 12.71 -9.88 25.17
C MET A 790 13.52 -8.99 26.14
N SER A 791 14.43 -9.56 26.92
CA SER A 791 15.31 -8.83 27.85
C SER A 791 16.78 -8.79 27.39
N THR A 792 17.06 -9.22 26.16
CA THR A 792 18.43 -9.29 25.63
C THR A 792 19.09 -7.92 25.58
N LYS A 793 20.43 -7.88 25.77
CA LYS A 793 21.20 -6.64 25.62
C LYS A 793 20.86 -6.02 24.26
N PRO A 794 20.57 -4.70 24.21
CA PRO A 794 20.15 -4.07 22.97
C PRO A 794 21.23 -4.25 21.91
N VAL A 795 20.86 -4.92 20.81
CA VAL A 795 21.71 -5.10 19.62
C VAL A 795 21.90 -3.76 18.89
N CYS A 796 20.93 -2.85 19.03
CA CYS A 796 21.03 -1.47 18.58
C CYS A 796 21.62 -0.61 19.68
N PRO A 797 22.66 0.21 19.42
CA PRO A 797 23.14 1.17 20.40
C PRO A 797 21.99 2.11 20.79
N GLU A 798 21.94 2.52 22.07
CA GLU A 798 20.92 3.44 22.58
C GLU A 798 21.05 4.88 22.04
N SER A 799 22.16 5.18 21.35
CA SER A 799 22.61 6.54 20.99
C SER A 799 21.88 7.20 19.82
#